data_AF-A0A6M3LUN4-F1
#
_entry.id   AF-A0A6M3LUN4-F1
#
_cell.length_a   1.000
_cell.length_b   1.000
_cell.length_c   1.000
_cell.angle_alpha   90.00
_cell.angle_beta   90.00
_cell.angle_gamma   90.00
#
_symmetry.space_group_name_H-M   'P 1'
#
loop_
_entity.id
_entity.type
_entity.pdbx_description
1 polymer ?
#
loop_
_entity_poly.entity_id
_entity_poly.type
_entity_poly.pdbx_seq_one_letter_code
_entity_poly.pdbx_strand_id
1 'polypeptide(L)'
;MSFNEGDARKFYKWLSHKPSEYTELRIIPWPSGSAPVIQRWVQSEDTFIKLCQEWSGKRQCYVGINPRSHEGGETKDVARVIGIPFDVDSGHPTKEAATDEELAQAKQRMIELNSWIQTQDYKPPLIAMSGNGYHIIQKVDIPIDEDLPSRLEAYFHEAVPNEDLDSIFDLPRIIKVPGTLSVKGTHTEERPHRLSFILTEGDPDVDTTLKQHIDELKTYVPIAKIYVPTPTATPEEKTERRTSSLKPCFKRFAEEGGRLTSIGSEDNLLRLALVAEAHAKGYSRAQILELFTRADDFDPKITRDKVDHQLGEIAVEGLKAWSCRAIHKHGGCLGETCSRYKKQVAKYLPTPPPDPGQPAPPDAFFDGNGNFIPPYLVDYIIQTTGEDHLLTPTTDKGGDITWRYHPRLGIFRPDGIAYIEKEAQHILGNKAKTHMIAEVVKLTQIKTYIDRDQFEEDPDVLMLKNGVYHLDTEELTEHSPQYHAKAKLPITYDPDAECPVILKFLSEVIPADVITFQEWVGYHLIKDYRWAKILILVGDGENGKSKLLLLLIAFLGSNNIAGVELLELITNRFKKAELYGKLANIAPDIGSDELKYTGRLKSLTGDDYIEAAKKHQQPFRFRNSAKLSFSTNKLPRSPDRSRAWFRRPLIVKCPNVFVGDDCDPAILDKITTPQELSGMFNWALEGRRRLLEQGNFTRSETAEQIQELYEELEDDVTAFFRHCVDTTNPDGIIIKDDLHKFYYQFCKMKGFAPILKQTFSKNIISSVASLSEGYRKIDGKRRHCWTGVLMKPDKARAGCATCAGFISCMSSRRKYNIYKGEDVEPALLAQPAREDEKNPEKGLLPTSSVNEDENSSTVHERSPLARRTSLIIQELISTIKDQGHVIPEWPALFLERYQISHGEVVSIVEELKVAGKLVKRDDGDWEAPG
;
A
#
# COMPACT_ATOMS: atom_id res chain seq x y z
N MET A 1 -7.50 -12.87 31.09
CA MET A 1 -7.03 -11.99 32.18
C MET A 1 -7.33 -10.54 31.81
N SER A 2 -7.59 -9.64 32.77
CA SER A 2 -7.86 -8.21 32.48
C SER A 2 -6.62 -7.31 32.59
N PHE A 3 -5.49 -7.80 33.09
CA PHE A 3 -4.27 -7.00 33.28
C PHE A 3 -3.02 -7.88 33.08
N ASN A 4 -1.99 -7.34 32.44
CA ASN A 4 -0.63 -7.91 32.39
C ASN A 4 0.33 -6.93 33.08
N GLU A 5 0.81 -7.30 34.27
CA GLU A 5 1.74 -6.50 35.05
C GLU A 5 3.12 -6.37 34.38
N GLY A 6 3.56 -7.40 33.63
CA GLY A 6 4.86 -7.41 32.97
C GLY A 6 4.97 -6.31 31.92
N ASP A 7 4.00 -6.22 31.02
CA ASP A 7 3.95 -5.17 29.99
C ASP A 7 3.79 -3.77 30.60
N ALA A 8 2.93 -3.63 31.61
CA ALA A 8 2.73 -2.35 32.28
C ALA A 8 4.00 -1.85 32.99
N ARG A 9 4.79 -2.74 33.61
CA ARG A 9 6.08 -2.41 34.24
C ARG A 9 7.16 -2.09 33.20
N LYS A 10 7.26 -2.90 32.14
CA LYS A 10 8.16 -2.63 31.00
C LYS A 10 7.89 -1.26 30.40
N PHE A 11 6.63 -0.95 30.15
CA PHE A 11 6.23 0.34 29.58
C PHE A 11 6.49 1.52 30.53
N TYR A 12 6.23 1.39 31.84
CA TYR A 12 6.57 2.43 32.81
C TYR A 12 8.08 2.71 32.84
N LYS A 13 8.91 1.66 32.77
CA LYS A 13 10.37 1.79 32.66
C LYS A 13 10.78 2.43 31.34
N TRP A 14 10.18 2.02 30.22
CA TRP A 14 10.42 2.61 28.91
C TRP A 14 10.13 4.11 28.89
N LEU A 15 9.10 4.60 29.60
CA LEU A 15 8.86 6.05 29.74
C LEU A 15 10.08 6.76 30.34
N SER A 16 10.75 6.18 31.35
CA SER A 16 11.99 6.76 31.93
C SER A 16 11.82 8.25 32.33
N HIS A 17 10.68 8.58 32.93
CA HIS A 17 10.43 9.91 33.50
C HIS A 17 11.37 10.10 34.71
N LYS A 18 11.96 11.29 34.85
CA LYS A 18 12.89 11.60 35.95
C LYS A 18 12.15 11.63 37.29
N PRO A 19 12.80 11.40 38.45
CA PRO A 19 12.15 11.49 39.76
C PRO A 19 11.54 12.86 40.10
N SER A 20 11.95 13.92 39.40
CA SER A 20 11.39 15.28 39.50
C SER A 20 10.24 15.55 38.51
N GLU A 21 9.96 14.62 37.60
CA GLU A 21 8.90 14.70 36.60
C GLU A 21 7.69 13.87 37.06
N TYR A 22 6.53 14.09 36.45
CA TYR A 22 5.31 13.34 36.73
C TYR A 22 4.82 12.60 35.48
N THR A 23 4.48 11.31 35.64
CA THR A 23 3.75 10.53 34.65
C THR A 23 2.26 10.81 34.78
N GLU A 24 1.62 11.27 33.71
CA GLU A 24 0.17 11.46 33.68
C GLU A 24 -0.55 10.13 33.44
N LEU A 25 -1.46 9.73 34.33
CA LEU A 25 -2.38 8.62 34.10
C LEU A 25 -3.82 9.13 33.99
N ARG A 26 -4.50 8.88 32.86
CA ARG A 26 -5.92 9.18 32.63
C ARG A 26 -6.72 7.88 32.56
N ILE A 27 -7.71 7.77 33.44
CA ILE A 27 -8.60 6.62 33.53
C ILE A 27 -10.00 7.05 33.06
N ILE A 28 -10.30 6.73 31.81
CA ILE A 28 -11.46 7.21 31.06
C ILE A 28 -12.57 6.15 31.13
N PRO A 29 -13.80 6.50 31.56
CA PRO A 29 -14.91 5.55 31.60
C PRO A 29 -15.45 5.24 30.21
N TRP A 30 -16.08 4.07 30.05
CA TRP A 30 -16.75 3.67 28.83
C TRP A 30 -18.25 3.39 29.07
N PRO A 31 -19.18 3.93 28.27
CA PRO A 31 -18.99 4.92 27.20
C PRO A 31 -18.37 6.23 27.71
N SER A 32 -17.66 6.96 26.85
CA SER A 32 -17.09 8.26 27.23
C SER A 32 -18.17 9.22 27.73
N GLY A 33 -17.89 9.95 28.81
CA GLY A 33 -18.85 10.84 29.49
C GLY A 33 -19.83 10.16 30.46
N SER A 34 -19.85 8.82 30.57
CA SER A 34 -20.69 8.10 31.55
C SER A 34 -20.30 8.34 33.02
N ALA A 35 -19.08 8.82 33.27
CA ALA A 35 -18.60 9.26 34.58
C ALA A 35 -17.45 10.28 34.39
N PRO A 36 -16.99 10.95 35.46
CA PRO A 36 -15.79 11.79 35.38
C PRO A 36 -14.54 10.97 35.03
N VAL A 37 -13.67 11.54 34.19
CA VAL A 37 -12.31 11.03 33.96
C VAL A 37 -11.51 11.17 35.25
N ILE A 38 -10.79 10.12 35.64
CA ILE A 38 -9.88 10.17 36.79
C ILE A 38 -8.48 10.44 36.25
N GLN A 39 -7.95 11.61 36.55
CA GLN A 39 -6.58 12.03 36.20
C GLN A 39 -5.69 11.90 37.45
N ARG A 40 -4.47 11.38 37.27
CA ARG A 40 -3.48 11.18 38.34
C ARG A 40 -2.09 11.53 37.82
N TRP A 41 -1.25 12.02 38.72
CA TRP A 41 0.15 12.33 38.48
C TRP A 41 0.98 11.36 39.32
N VAL A 42 1.88 10.61 38.68
CA VAL A 42 2.51 9.43 39.27
C VAL A 42 4.02 9.51 39.11
N GLN A 43 4.75 9.25 40.20
CA GLN A 43 6.23 9.26 40.24
C GLN A 43 6.82 7.94 40.75
N SER A 44 6.00 6.89 40.82
CA SER A 44 6.34 5.58 41.38
C SER A 44 5.74 4.47 40.51
N GLU A 45 6.59 3.52 40.10
CA GLU A 45 6.18 2.32 39.34
C GLU A 45 5.03 1.58 40.04
N ASP A 46 5.18 1.25 41.33
CA ASP A 46 4.14 0.50 42.05
C ASP A 46 2.82 1.26 42.18
N THR A 47 2.85 2.60 42.24
CA THR A 47 1.63 3.41 42.21
C THR A 47 0.97 3.38 40.83
N PHE A 48 1.76 3.45 39.76
CA PHE A 48 1.28 3.34 38.37
C PHE A 48 0.65 1.96 38.11
N ILE A 49 1.35 0.89 38.48
CA ILE A 49 0.89 -0.49 38.34
C ILE A 49 -0.38 -0.74 39.14
N LYS A 50 -0.43 -0.32 40.41
CA LYS A 50 -1.62 -0.47 41.26
C LYS A 50 -2.85 0.21 40.66
N LEU A 51 -2.70 1.44 40.14
CA LEU A 51 -3.80 2.16 39.49
C LEU A 51 -4.24 1.48 38.18
N CYS A 52 -3.30 1.06 37.34
CA CYS A 52 -3.62 0.34 36.11
C CYS A 52 -4.33 -1.00 36.41
N GLN A 53 -3.85 -1.77 37.38
CA GLN A 53 -4.45 -3.04 37.80
C GLN A 53 -5.85 -2.85 38.41
N GLU A 54 -6.05 -1.81 39.23
CA GLU A 54 -7.34 -1.50 39.86
C GLU A 54 -8.42 -1.18 38.82
N TRP A 55 -8.07 -0.48 37.75
CA TRP A 55 -9.01 0.09 36.78
C TRP A 55 -9.11 -0.66 35.46
N SER A 56 -8.14 -1.50 35.11
CA SER A 56 -8.15 -2.26 33.87
C SER A 56 -9.38 -3.18 33.75
N GLY A 57 -10.07 -3.10 32.62
CA GLY A 57 -11.35 -3.80 32.37
C GLY A 57 -12.58 -3.15 33.01
N LYS A 58 -12.42 -2.22 33.97
CA LYS A 58 -13.52 -1.35 34.46
C LYS A 58 -13.58 -0.04 33.67
N ARG A 59 -12.42 0.46 33.26
CA ARG A 59 -12.21 1.72 32.54
C ARG A 59 -10.99 1.61 31.62
N GLN A 60 -10.89 2.53 30.68
CA GLN A 60 -9.75 2.64 29.78
C GLN A 60 -8.60 3.38 30.47
N CYS A 61 -7.42 2.76 30.54
CA CYS A 61 -6.21 3.35 31.11
C CYS A 61 -5.30 3.91 30.00
N TYR A 62 -5.08 5.22 30.01
CA TYR A 62 -4.18 5.94 29.11
C TYR A 62 -3.09 6.65 29.92
N VAL A 63 -1.90 6.79 29.34
CA VAL A 63 -0.80 7.57 29.91
C VAL A 63 -0.46 8.75 29.00
N GLY A 64 -0.11 9.90 29.57
CA GLY A 64 0.58 10.95 28.81
C GLY A 64 2.00 10.49 28.50
N ILE A 65 2.36 10.39 27.22
CA ILE A 65 3.67 9.86 26.81
C ILE A 65 4.82 10.72 27.35
N ASN A 66 4.65 12.04 27.29
CA ASN A 66 5.66 12.99 27.69
C ASN A 66 5.56 13.32 29.21
N PRO A 67 6.69 13.42 29.92
CA PRO A 67 6.72 13.78 31.34
C PRO A 67 6.15 15.19 31.57
N ARG A 68 5.55 15.39 32.75
CA ARG A 68 5.12 16.72 33.21
C ARG A 68 6.10 17.33 34.20
N SER A 69 6.25 18.65 34.13
CA SER A 69 7.04 19.45 35.07
C SER A 69 6.35 19.66 36.42
N HIS A 70 5.02 19.57 36.44
CA HIS A 70 4.16 19.69 37.61
C HIS A 70 2.81 18.98 37.36
N GLU A 71 1.89 19.05 38.33
CA GLU A 71 0.55 18.45 38.22
C GLU A 71 -0.37 19.23 37.25
N GLY A 72 -0.14 19.09 35.94
CA GLY A 72 -0.86 19.79 34.88
C GLY A 72 -0.91 19.01 33.55
N GLY A 73 -2.04 19.15 32.84
CA GLY A 73 -2.36 18.37 31.62
C GLY A 73 -2.30 19.14 30.31
N GLU A 74 -1.94 20.42 30.33
CA GLU A 74 -1.82 21.28 29.15
C GLU A 74 -0.43 21.15 28.50
N THR A 75 -0.27 21.72 27.30
CA THR A 75 0.99 21.76 26.54
C THR A 75 2.13 22.41 27.33
N LYS A 76 1.83 23.49 28.08
CA LYS A 76 2.81 24.22 28.91
C LYS A 76 3.36 23.40 30.09
N ASP A 77 2.67 22.31 30.45
CA ASP A 77 2.99 21.49 31.61
C ASP A 77 3.93 20.33 31.23
N VAL A 78 4.08 20.03 29.93
CA VAL A 78 5.03 19.06 29.39
C VAL A 78 6.46 19.54 29.66
N ALA A 79 7.34 18.65 30.14
CA ALA A 79 8.73 19.01 30.46
C ALA A 79 9.68 18.89 29.25
N ARG A 80 9.48 17.86 28.41
CA ARG A 80 10.31 17.51 27.23
C ARG A 80 9.61 16.43 26.43
N VAL A 81 9.96 16.26 25.15
CA VAL A 81 9.46 15.15 24.32
C VAL A 81 10.39 13.95 24.46
N ILE A 82 9.83 12.80 24.86
CA ILE A 82 10.62 11.58 25.12
C ILE A 82 10.28 10.40 24.20
N GLY A 83 9.23 10.56 23.40
CA GLY A 83 8.69 9.52 22.57
C GLY A 83 7.87 10.11 21.44
N ILE A 84 8.07 9.60 20.23
CA ILE A 84 7.30 9.94 19.03
C ILE A 84 6.39 8.75 18.74
N PRO A 85 5.09 8.80 19.10
CA PRO A 85 4.17 7.71 18.86
C PRO A 85 3.50 7.84 17.49
N PHE A 86 3.27 6.72 16.82
CA PHE A 86 2.36 6.54 15.70
C PHE A 86 1.21 5.65 16.15
N ASP A 87 -0.02 6.11 15.95
CA ASP A 87 -1.25 5.45 16.43
C ASP A 87 -1.97 4.79 15.24
N VAL A 88 -1.61 3.54 14.95
CA VAL A 88 -2.08 2.79 13.77
C VAL A 88 -3.46 2.19 14.06
N ASP A 89 -4.49 3.01 13.82
CA ASP A 89 -5.90 2.63 13.98
C ASP A 89 -6.38 1.67 12.90
N SER A 90 -7.22 0.71 13.26
CA SER A 90 -7.81 -0.29 12.35
C SER A 90 -8.97 0.19 11.49
N GLY A 91 -9.34 1.48 11.55
CA GLY A 91 -10.46 2.04 10.77
C GLY A 91 -11.87 1.60 11.23
N HIS A 92 -11.96 0.87 12.34
CA HIS A 92 -13.22 0.44 12.97
C HIS A 92 -14.11 1.62 13.41
N PRO A 93 -15.44 1.43 13.53
CA PRO A 93 -16.33 2.43 14.10
C PRO A 93 -15.88 2.84 15.52
N THR A 94 -15.70 4.14 15.76
CA THR A 94 -15.06 4.69 16.98
C THR A 94 -15.69 4.29 18.33
N LYS A 95 -16.91 3.74 18.31
CA LYS A 95 -17.68 3.30 19.49
C LYS A 95 -17.67 1.78 19.72
N GLU A 96 -16.99 1.01 18.89
CA GLU A 96 -16.93 -0.46 18.96
C GLU A 96 -15.50 -0.96 19.12
N ALA A 97 -15.31 -2.24 19.40
CA ALA A 97 -14.01 -2.88 19.30
C ALA A 97 -13.76 -3.33 17.84
N ALA A 98 -12.49 -3.42 17.44
CA ALA A 98 -12.14 -3.88 16.09
C ALA A 98 -12.45 -5.37 15.89
N THR A 99 -12.80 -5.81 14.69
CA THR A 99 -12.78 -7.25 14.33
C THR A 99 -11.34 -7.75 14.19
N ASP A 100 -11.16 -9.06 14.08
CA ASP A 100 -9.82 -9.63 13.85
C ASP A 100 -9.28 -9.28 12.45
N GLU A 101 -10.14 -9.13 11.43
CA GLU A 101 -9.76 -8.64 10.09
C GLU A 101 -9.38 -7.15 10.11
N GLU A 102 -10.14 -6.31 10.80
CA GLU A 102 -9.81 -4.89 10.99
C GLU A 102 -8.46 -4.75 11.72
N LEU A 103 -8.23 -5.56 12.76
CA LEU A 103 -6.94 -5.59 13.48
C LEU A 103 -5.80 -6.12 12.60
N ALA A 104 -6.05 -7.11 11.74
CA ALA A 104 -5.05 -7.61 10.79
C ALA A 104 -4.64 -6.53 9.76
N GLN A 105 -5.58 -5.70 9.30
CA GLN A 105 -5.28 -4.56 8.43
C GLN A 105 -4.43 -3.48 9.14
N ALA A 106 -4.69 -3.21 10.42
CA ALA A 106 -3.81 -2.35 11.22
C ALA A 106 -2.41 -2.95 11.40
N LYS A 107 -2.32 -4.28 11.56
CA LYS A 107 -1.04 -4.99 11.68
C LYS A 107 -0.19 -4.86 10.41
N GLN A 108 -0.82 -4.92 9.24
CA GLN A 108 -0.12 -4.75 7.96
C GLN A 108 0.48 -3.35 7.81
N ARG A 109 -0.30 -2.29 8.08
CA ARG A 109 0.21 -0.90 8.11
C ARG A 109 1.30 -0.67 9.15
N MET A 110 1.16 -1.27 10.33
CA MET A 110 2.20 -1.25 11.37
C MET A 110 3.52 -1.88 10.87
N ILE A 111 3.45 -3.00 10.14
CA ILE A 111 4.62 -3.64 9.53
C ILE A 111 5.26 -2.71 8.49
N GLU A 112 4.46 -2.11 7.61
CA GLU A 112 4.94 -1.21 6.54
C GLU A 112 5.64 0.04 7.13
N LEU A 113 5.03 0.68 8.13
CA LEU A 113 5.61 1.82 8.84
C LEU A 113 6.88 1.43 9.61
N ASN A 114 6.89 0.30 10.32
CA ASN A 114 8.10 -0.17 10.99
C ASN A 114 9.21 -0.52 9.98
N SER A 115 8.87 -1.08 8.81
CA SER A 115 9.84 -1.30 7.73
C SER A 115 10.42 0.02 7.23
N TRP A 116 9.61 1.07 7.04
CA TRP A 116 10.13 2.40 6.70
C TRP A 116 11.06 2.95 7.79
N ILE A 117 10.67 2.88 9.07
CA ILE A 117 11.52 3.32 10.20
C ILE A 117 12.87 2.60 10.19
N GLN A 118 12.89 1.30 9.85
CA GLN A 118 14.12 0.49 9.74
C GLN A 118 14.94 0.75 8.46
N THR A 119 14.41 1.47 7.46
CA THR A 119 15.23 1.98 6.33
C THR A 119 15.98 3.26 6.67
N GLN A 120 15.54 3.96 7.72
CA GLN A 120 16.30 5.06 8.32
C GLN A 120 17.28 4.47 9.34
N ASP A 121 18.41 5.13 9.58
CA ASP A 121 19.43 4.69 10.56
C ASP A 121 19.00 5.01 12.01
N TYR A 122 17.75 4.65 12.32
CA TYR A 122 17.08 4.87 13.59
C TYR A 122 17.11 3.60 14.44
N LYS A 123 17.03 3.81 15.74
CA LYS A 123 16.93 2.73 16.71
C LYS A 123 15.55 2.04 16.63
N PRO A 124 15.47 0.71 16.81
CA PRO A 124 14.21 -0.02 16.81
C PRO A 124 13.17 0.59 17.78
N PRO A 125 11.95 0.92 17.33
CA PRO A 125 10.91 1.48 18.18
C PRO A 125 10.29 0.44 19.12
N LEU A 126 9.67 0.89 20.20
CA LEU A 126 8.74 0.07 20.97
C LEU A 126 7.46 -0.11 20.15
N ILE A 127 6.97 -1.34 20.02
CA ILE A 127 5.71 -1.63 19.33
C ILE A 127 4.76 -2.35 20.29
N ALA A 128 3.52 -1.87 20.40
CA ALA A 128 2.51 -2.44 21.27
C ALA A 128 1.15 -2.56 20.56
N MET A 129 0.43 -3.65 20.81
CA MET A 129 -0.96 -3.81 20.35
C MET A 129 -1.87 -3.10 21.35
N SER A 130 -2.62 -2.07 20.93
CA SER A 130 -3.43 -1.20 21.82
C SER A 130 -4.80 -1.82 22.19
N GLY A 131 -5.12 -2.98 21.64
CA GLY A 131 -6.37 -3.72 21.79
C GLY A 131 -7.30 -3.61 20.57
N ASN A 132 -7.19 -2.51 19.80
CA ASN A 132 -7.95 -2.27 18.56
C ASN A 132 -7.07 -1.73 17.41
N GLY A 133 -5.76 -1.70 17.60
CA GLY A 133 -4.77 -1.13 16.67
C GLY A 133 -3.36 -1.35 17.23
N TYR A 134 -2.38 -0.62 16.72
CA TYR A 134 -0.99 -0.73 17.14
C TYR A 134 -0.38 0.64 17.40
N HIS A 135 0.42 0.77 18.46
CA HIS A 135 1.33 1.90 18.60
C HIS A 135 2.73 1.48 18.14
N ILE A 136 3.40 2.36 17.41
CA ILE A 136 4.86 2.32 17.21
C ILE A 136 5.41 3.57 17.90
N ILE A 137 6.44 3.44 18.74
CA ILE A 137 6.94 4.55 19.55
C ILE A 137 8.46 4.61 19.50
N GLN A 138 9.00 5.62 18.83
CA GLN A 138 10.44 5.86 18.76
C GLN A 138 10.91 6.63 19.99
N LYS A 139 12.09 6.28 20.53
CA LYS A 139 12.64 6.82 21.77
C LYS A 139 13.52 8.05 21.50
N VAL A 140 13.17 9.20 22.07
CA VAL A 140 13.92 10.46 21.90
C VAL A 140 14.14 11.17 23.24
N ASP A 141 14.90 12.27 23.25
CA ASP A 141 14.92 13.25 24.35
C ASP A 141 15.14 14.65 23.76
N ILE A 142 14.05 15.39 23.55
CA ILE A 142 14.06 16.69 22.87
C ILE A 142 13.49 17.77 23.82
N PRO A 143 14.23 18.83 24.14
CA PRO A 143 13.71 19.96 24.90
C PRO A 143 12.65 20.70 24.09
N ILE A 144 11.66 21.30 24.76
CA ILE A 144 10.61 22.06 24.09
C ILE A 144 11.12 23.46 23.79
N ASP A 145 11.16 23.80 22.50
CA ASP A 145 11.25 25.16 21.98
C ASP A 145 9.98 25.53 21.19
N GLU A 146 9.90 26.78 20.73
CA GLU A 146 8.72 27.33 20.03
C GLU A 146 8.45 26.62 18.69
N ASP A 147 9.50 26.12 18.04
CA ASP A 147 9.48 25.54 16.70
C ASP A 147 9.30 24.01 16.68
N LEU A 148 9.52 23.34 17.82
CA LEU A 148 9.44 21.88 17.92
C LEU A 148 8.14 21.27 17.37
N PRO A 149 6.93 21.80 17.63
CA PRO A 149 5.70 21.23 17.09
C PRO A 149 5.70 21.16 15.55
N SER A 150 6.23 22.19 14.88
CA SER A 150 6.31 22.25 13.41
C SER A 150 7.40 21.34 12.83
N ARG A 151 8.49 21.09 13.59
CA ARG A 151 9.51 20.09 13.21
C ARG A 151 8.98 18.67 13.36
N LEU A 152 8.20 18.40 14.42
CA LEU A 152 7.50 17.12 14.59
C LEU A 152 6.44 16.90 13.50
N GLU A 153 5.66 17.92 13.14
CA GLU A 153 4.69 17.86 12.03
C GLU A 153 5.39 17.53 10.69
N ALA A 154 6.53 18.15 10.41
CA ALA A 154 7.35 17.82 9.24
C ALA A 154 7.85 16.36 9.27
N TYR A 155 8.30 15.87 10.42
CA TYR A 155 8.75 14.48 10.58
C TYR A 155 7.62 13.47 10.32
N PHE A 156 6.43 13.69 10.90
CA PHE A 156 5.27 12.83 10.65
C PHE A 156 4.87 12.80 9.17
N HIS A 157 4.99 13.93 8.46
CA HIS A 157 4.71 14.00 7.02
C HIS A 157 5.77 13.31 6.14
N GLU A 158 7.02 13.22 6.59
CA GLU A 158 8.05 12.44 5.90
C GLU A 158 7.88 10.93 6.15
N ALA A 159 7.57 10.55 7.40
CA ALA A 159 7.43 9.17 7.82
C ALA A 159 6.21 8.46 7.22
N VAL A 160 5.06 9.16 7.12
CA VAL A 160 3.81 8.55 6.64
C VAL A 160 3.10 9.47 5.62
N PRO A 161 3.62 9.55 4.39
CA PRO A 161 2.97 10.32 3.34
C PRO A 161 1.67 9.63 2.88
N ASN A 162 0.54 10.26 3.21
CA ASN A 162 -0.84 9.93 2.80
C ASN A 162 -1.63 8.89 3.64
N GLU A 163 -1.43 8.79 4.95
CA GLU A 163 -2.38 8.11 5.85
C GLU A 163 -3.05 9.06 6.86
N ASP A 164 -4.32 8.79 7.19
CA ASP A 164 -5.04 9.36 8.33
C ASP A 164 -4.55 8.73 9.64
N LEU A 165 -3.35 9.10 10.09
CA LEU A 165 -2.89 8.87 11.46
C LEU A 165 -3.27 10.07 12.34
N ASP A 166 -3.95 9.79 13.44
CA ASP A 166 -4.76 10.76 14.19
C ASP A 166 -3.90 11.83 14.91
N SER A 167 -3.52 12.92 14.22
CA SER A 167 -2.91 14.18 14.72
C SER A 167 -2.04 14.07 16.00
N ILE A 168 -0.72 13.89 15.83
CA ILE A 168 0.19 13.49 16.92
C ILE A 168 1.20 14.59 17.34
N PHE A 169 1.11 15.79 16.77
CA PHE A 169 1.90 16.97 17.18
C PHE A 169 1.42 17.61 18.51
N ASP A 170 0.33 17.12 19.10
CA ASP A 170 -0.15 17.55 20.42
C ASP A 170 0.78 17.03 21.53
N LEU A 171 1.73 17.85 22.00
CA LEU A 171 2.67 17.47 23.07
C LEU A 171 2.04 16.79 24.32
N PRO A 172 0.82 17.16 24.79
CA PRO A 172 0.13 16.44 25.86
C PRO A 172 -0.58 15.13 25.44
N ARG A 173 -0.28 14.55 24.26
CA ARG A 173 -0.87 13.29 23.74
C ARG A 173 -0.86 12.18 24.78
N ILE A 174 -2.01 11.52 24.91
CA ILE A 174 -2.18 10.32 25.70
C ILE A 174 -2.25 9.09 24.80
N ILE A 175 -1.72 7.97 25.27
CA ILE A 175 -1.73 6.67 24.58
C ILE A 175 -2.15 5.55 25.54
N LYS A 176 -2.78 4.51 25.00
CA LYS A 176 -3.22 3.33 25.77
C LYS A 176 -2.04 2.70 26.51
N VAL A 177 -2.20 2.37 27.79
CA VAL A 177 -1.19 1.65 28.57
C VAL A 177 -1.17 0.18 28.15
N PRO A 178 -0.05 -0.37 27.64
CA PRO A 178 0.13 -1.81 27.40
C PRO A 178 -0.05 -2.61 28.68
N GLY A 179 -0.61 -3.81 28.55
CA GLY A 179 -1.02 -4.65 29.67
C GLY A 179 -2.39 -4.30 30.27
N THR A 180 -3.19 -3.41 29.65
CA THR A 180 -4.55 -3.07 30.14
C THR A 180 -5.64 -3.42 29.12
N LEU A 181 -6.81 -3.87 29.58
CA LEU A 181 -7.90 -4.34 28.73
C LEU A 181 -8.55 -3.16 27.97
N SER A 182 -8.76 -3.32 26.67
CA SER A 182 -9.46 -2.34 25.82
C SER A 182 -10.94 -2.66 25.71
N VAL A 183 -11.74 -1.86 26.43
CA VAL A 183 -13.20 -1.96 26.52
C VAL A 183 -13.83 -0.87 25.64
N LYS A 184 -14.19 -1.21 24.40
CA LYS A 184 -15.01 -0.38 23.48
C LYS A 184 -16.22 -1.18 23.03
N GLY A 185 -17.39 -0.54 22.88
CA GLY A 185 -18.64 -1.20 22.52
C GLY A 185 -19.04 -2.37 23.44
N THR A 186 -19.95 -3.20 22.95
CA THR A 186 -20.33 -4.49 23.56
C THR A 186 -19.29 -5.55 23.19
N HIS A 187 -18.93 -6.42 24.13
CA HIS A 187 -18.07 -7.57 23.84
C HIS A 187 -18.83 -8.64 23.04
N THR A 188 -18.33 -9.01 21.87
CA THR A 188 -18.84 -10.13 21.05
C THR A 188 -17.67 -10.98 20.53
N GLU A 189 -17.95 -12.17 19.99
CA GLU A 189 -16.92 -12.99 19.32
C GLU A 189 -16.32 -12.27 18.10
N GLU A 190 -17.14 -11.53 17.35
CA GLU A 190 -16.72 -10.74 16.17
C GLU A 190 -15.94 -9.47 16.54
N ARG A 191 -16.28 -8.82 17.66
CA ARG A 191 -15.66 -7.58 18.16
C ARG A 191 -15.24 -7.74 19.63
N PRO A 192 -14.21 -8.56 19.92
CA PRO A 192 -13.81 -8.88 21.27
C PRO A 192 -13.04 -7.73 21.94
N HIS A 193 -13.23 -7.59 23.25
CA HIS A 193 -12.37 -6.72 24.09
C HIS A 193 -11.02 -7.40 24.29
N ARG A 194 -9.96 -6.87 23.68
CA ARG A 194 -8.61 -7.45 23.74
C ARG A 194 -7.75 -6.80 24.83
N LEU A 195 -6.83 -7.58 25.39
CA LEU A 195 -5.78 -7.10 26.29
C LEU A 195 -4.69 -6.43 25.44
N SER A 196 -4.29 -5.20 25.77
CA SER A 196 -3.12 -4.58 25.12
C SER A 196 -1.83 -5.26 25.61
N PHE A 197 -0.81 -5.36 24.76
CA PHE A 197 0.48 -5.98 25.11
C PHE A 197 1.64 -5.42 24.28
N ILE A 198 2.88 -5.59 24.74
CA ILE A 198 4.09 -5.18 24.01
C ILE A 198 4.51 -6.31 23.05
N LEU A 199 4.76 -5.97 21.78
CA LEU A 199 5.26 -6.89 20.75
C LEU A 199 6.79 -6.87 20.69
N THR A 200 7.39 -5.69 20.77
CA THR A 200 8.83 -5.49 20.96
C THR A 200 9.04 -4.28 21.86
N GLU A 201 10.01 -4.38 22.77
CA GLU A 201 10.37 -3.31 23.71
C GLU A 201 11.15 -2.16 23.03
N GLY A 202 11.64 -2.39 21.80
CA GLY A 202 12.52 -1.47 21.10
C GLY A 202 13.92 -1.40 21.71
N ASP A 203 14.69 -0.41 21.27
CA ASP A 203 15.89 0.03 21.97
C ASP A 203 15.49 0.95 23.14
N PRO A 204 15.96 0.72 24.37
CA PRO A 204 15.65 1.59 25.52
C PRO A 204 16.39 2.93 25.50
N ASP A 205 17.50 3.04 24.76
CA ASP A 205 18.32 4.24 24.71
C ASP A 205 17.73 5.29 23.77
N VAL A 206 18.06 6.56 24.02
CA VAL A 206 17.68 7.69 23.15
C VAL A 206 18.26 7.50 21.74
N ASP A 207 17.43 7.74 20.74
CA ASP A 207 17.83 7.81 19.34
C ASP A 207 18.35 9.21 18.99
N THR A 208 19.67 9.31 18.89
CA THR A 208 20.37 10.55 18.51
C THR A 208 20.25 10.85 17.02
N THR A 209 20.12 9.84 16.16
CA THR A 209 20.01 10.00 14.71
C THR A 209 18.63 10.57 14.35
N LEU A 210 17.58 10.01 14.93
CA LEU A 210 16.22 10.54 14.84
C LEU A 210 16.13 11.96 15.42
N LYS A 211 16.74 12.20 16.58
CA LYS A 211 16.79 13.56 17.16
C LYS A 211 17.48 14.53 16.22
N GLN A 212 18.64 14.18 15.67
CA GLN A 212 19.36 15.02 14.72
C GLN A 212 18.52 15.29 13.47
N HIS A 213 17.82 14.28 12.93
CA HIS A 213 16.93 14.49 11.80
C HIS A 213 15.80 15.49 12.13
N ILE A 214 15.12 15.34 13.28
CA ILE A 214 14.09 16.28 13.74
C ILE A 214 14.66 17.69 14.01
N ASP A 215 15.93 17.81 14.38
CA ASP A 215 16.61 19.11 14.53
C ASP A 215 17.02 19.75 13.19
N GLU A 216 17.33 18.94 12.17
CA GLU A 216 17.71 19.38 10.82
C GLU A 216 16.51 19.66 9.91
N LEU A 217 15.34 19.10 10.21
CA LEU A 217 14.09 19.42 9.54
C LEU A 217 13.81 20.93 9.65
N LYS A 218 13.83 21.60 8.50
CA LYS A 218 13.47 23.02 8.40
C LYS A 218 12.11 23.22 9.05
N THR A 219 12.02 24.22 9.92
CA THR A 219 10.75 24.71 10.45
C THR A 219 9.77 24.90 9.29
N TYR A 220 8.71 24.09 9.26
CA TYR A 220 7.49 24.49 8.59
C TYR A 220 7.08 25.82 9.25
N VAL A 221 6.90 26.89 8.48
CA VAL A 221 6.68 28.24 9.03
C VAL A 221 5.18 28.57 9.01
N PRO A 222 4.43 28.31 10.09
CA PRO A 222 3.21 29.05 10.34
C PRO A 222 3.56 30.50 10.69
N ILE A 223 2.70 31.44 10.29
CA ILE A 223 2.90 32.87 10.57
C ILE A 223 2.89 33.10 12.09
N ALA A 224 4.00 33.66 12.62
CA ALA A 224 4.21 33.83 14.06
C ALA A 224 3.14 34.71 14.73
N LYS A 225 2.72 34.32 15.95
CA LYS A 225 1.86 35.13 16.82
C LYS A 225 2.70 36.11 17.65
N ILE A 226 2.52 37.40 17.43
CA ILE A 226 3.08 38.44 18.31
C ILE A 226 2.36 38.40 19.66
N TYR A 227 3.08 38.05 20.73
CA TYR A 227 2.62 38.23 22.11
C TYR A 227 3.05 39.61 22.65
N VAL A 228 2.12 40.32 23.30
CA VAL A 228 2.40 41.61 23.96
C VAL A 228 2.26 41.42 25.48
N PRO A 229 3.30 41.71 26.28
CA PRO A 229 3.24 41.53 27.72
C PRO A 229 2.46 42.66 28.42
N THR A 230 1.71 42.30 29.48
CA THR A 230 1.01 43.25 30.36
C THR A 230 1.94 43.79 31.45
N PRO A 231 2.14 45.12 31.58
CA PRO A 231 2.87 45.69 32.71
C PRO A 231 1.95 45.96 33.91
N THR A 232 2.48 45.74 35.12
CA THR A 232 1.88 46.18 36.38
C THR A 232 2.13 47.68 36.64
N ALA A 233 1.18 48.36 37.29
CA ALA A 233 1.20 49.81 37.48
C ALA A 233 2.07 50.26 38.67
N THR A 234 2.77 51.39 38.52
CA THR A 234 3.44 52.17 39.59
C THR A 234 3.30 53.69 39.29
N PRO A 235 3.83 54.66 40.07
CA PRO A 235 2.97 55.54 40.85
C PRO A 235 2.89 57.00 40.35
N GLU A 236 2.86 57.23 39.04
CA GLU A 236 2.65 58.57 38.44
C GLU A 236 1.15 58.88 38.18
N GLU A 237 0.27 58.01 38.70
CA GLU A 237 -1.16 57.89 38.39
C GLU A 237 -2.09 58.97 38.95
N LYS A 238 -1.70 60.26 38.98
CA LYS A 238 -2.55 61.33 39.57
C LYS A 238 -3.06 62.41 38.61
N THR A 239 -2.59 62.45 37.36
CA THR A 239 -3.10 63.43 36.36
C THR A 239 -3.74 62.75 35.14
N GLU A 240 -3.18 61.66 34.61
CA GLU A 240 -3.79 60.91 33.49
C GLU A 240 -5.06 60.13 33.86
N ARG A 241 -5.29 59.85 35.15
CA ARG A 241 -6.36 58.96 35.63
C ARG A 241 -7.80 59.49 35.48
N ARG A 242 -8.02 60.67 34.89
CA ARG A 242 -9.37 61.27 34.75
C ARG A 242 -9.94 61.21 33.33
N THR A 243 -9.20 61.58 32.27
CA THR A 243 -9.71 61.56 30.86
C THR A 243 -10.04 60.16 30.35
N SER A 244 -9.39 59.12 30.89
CA SER A 244 -9.64 57.70 30.59
C SER A 244 -11.08 57.22 30.86
N SER A 245 -11.86 57.99 31.64
CA SER A 245 -13.25 57.67 31.99
C SER A 245 -14.30 58.11 30.96
N LEU A 246 -13.92 58.97 29.99
CA LEU A 246 -14.74 59.44 28.88
C LEU A 246 -14.77 58.41 27.73
N LYS A 247 -15.82 58.42 26.91
CA LYS A 247 -15.89 57.62 25.67
C LYS A 247 -14.70 57.97 24.75
N PRO A 248 -14.19 57.02 23.94
CA PRO A 248 -13.00 57.23 23.13
C PRO A 248 -13.03 58.49 22.23
N CYS A 249 -14.19 58.86 21.69
CA CYS A 249 -14.34 60.07 20.88
C CYS A 249 -14.17 61.37 21.68
N PHE A 250 -14.63 61.41 22.93
CA PHE A 250 -14.54 62.57 23.81
C PHE A 250 -13.21 62.61 24.56
N LYS A 251 -12.64 61.46 24.92
CA LYS A 251 -11.25 61.33 25.36
C LYS A 251 -10.31 61.91 24.30
N ARG A 252 -10.45 61.47 23.04
CA ARG A 252 -9.65 61.97 21.92
C ARG A 252 -9.80 63.47 21.72
N PHE A 253 -11.01 64.01 21.74
CA PHE A 253 -11.24 65.46 21.68
C PHE A 253 -10.57 66.21 22.86
N ALA A 254 -10.65 65.69 24.08
CA ALA A 254 -10.02 66.30 25.25
C ALA A 254 -8.48 66.29 25.17
N GLU A 255 -7.90 65.31 24.47
CA GLU A 255 -6.46 65.13 24.32
C GLU A 255 -5.88 65.87 23.10
N GLU A 256 -6.55 65.82 21.95
CA GLU A 256 -6.08 66.33 20.66
C GLU A 256 -6.74 67.66 20.22
N GLY A 257 -7.85 68.07 20.84
CA GLY A 257 -8.66 69.22 20.43
C GLY A 257 -9.67 68.93 19.32
N GLY A 258 -10.20 69.98 18.69
CA GLY A 258 -11.07 69.88 17.50
C GLY A 258 -12.32 70.78 17.52
N ARG A 259 -13.09 70.79 16.43
CA ARG A 259 -14.31 71.58 16.28
C ARG A 259 -15.55 70.82 16.79
N LEU A 260 -16.35 71.44 17.66
CA LEU A 260 -17.57 70.84 18.23
C LEU A 260 -18.90 71.36 17.63
N THR A 261 -18.82 72.31 16.71
CA THR A 261 -19.96 72.74 15.86
C THR A 261 -20.04 71.90 14.58
N SER A 262 -21.17 71.21 14.38
CA SER A 262 -21.54 70.67 13.07
C SER A 262 -21.98 71.79 12.13
N ILE A 263 -21.62 71.70 10.86
CA ILE A 263 -22.04 72.66 9.83
C ILE A 263 -23.57 72.58 9.70
N GLY A 264 -24.29 73.65 10.06
CA GLY A 264 -25.69 73.85 9.67
C GLY A 264 -26.78 73.69 10.74
N SER A 265 -26.49 73.73 12.04
CA SER A 265 -27.53 73.76 13.10
C SER A 265 -27.16 74.65 14.29
N GLU A 266 -28.13 75.40 14.84
CA GLU A 266 -27.93 76.32 15.97
C GLU A 266 -27.67 75.60 17.32
N ASP A 267 -27.98 74.30 17.39
CA ASP A 267 -27.85 73.50 18.60
C ASP A 267 -26.44 72.90 18.77
N ASN A 268 -25.78 73.28 19.88
CA ASN A 268 -24.44 72.80 20.26
C ASN A 268 -24.45 71.38 20.86
N LEU A 269 -25.19 70.44 20.25
CA LEU A 269 -25.49 69.12 20.81
C LEU A 269 -24.25 68.29 21.19
N LEU A 270 -23.16 68.40 20.42
CA LEU A 270 -21.88 67.75 20.75
C LEU A 270 -21.24 68.30 22.04
N ARG A 271 -21.38 69.61 22.30
CA ARG A 271 -20.93 70.21 23.57
C ARG A 271 -21.81 69.74 24.73
N LEU A 272 -23.13 69.75 24.55
CA LEU A 272 -24.09 69.29 25.56
C LEU A 272 -23.87 67.81 25.94
N ALA A 273 -23.62 66.96 24.94
CA ALA A 273 -23.30 65.55 25.15
C ALA A 273 -21.98 65.34 25.93
N LEU A 274 -20.95 66.17 25.67
CA LEU A 274 -19.70 66.15 26.43
C LEU A 274 -19.89 66.64 27.87
N VAL A 275 -20.67 67.70 28.10
CA VAL A 275 -21.00 68.18 29.46
C VAL A 275 -21.73 67.11 30.27
N ALA A 276 -22.78 66.51 29.69
CA ALA A 276 -23.56 65.47 30.36
C ALA A 276 -22.70 64.23 30.68
N GLU A 277 -21.79 63.85 29.78
CA GLU A 277 -20.90 62.72 30.00
C GLU A 277 -19.83 63.00 31.05
N ALA A 278 -19.14 64.15 30.99
CA ALA A 278 -18.14 64.53 31.97
C ALA A 278 -18.76 64.70 33.38
N HIS A 279 -19.94 65.30 33.48
CA HIS A 279 -20.68 65.38 34.74
C HIS A 279 -21.08 64.00 35.27
N ALA A 280 -21.57 63.09 34.42
CA ALA A 280 -21.85 61.70 34.80
C ALA A 280 -20.61 60.90 35.23
N LYS A 281 -19.40 61.37 34.90
CA LYS A 281 -18.11 60.83 35.35
C LYS A 281 -17.51 61.59 36.54
N GLY A 282 -18.27 62.48 37.18
CA GLY A 282 -17.88 63.18 38.41
C GLY A 282 -16.91 64.34 38.20
N TYR A 283 -16.85 64.92 37.00
CA TYR A 283 -16.04 66.12 36.74
C TYR A 283 -16.69 67.34 37.39
N SER A 284 -15.89 68.16 38.07
CA SER A 284 -16.36 69.46 38.56
C SER A 284 -16.60 70.44 37.40
N ARG A 285 -17.45 71.45 37.62
CA ARG A 285 -17.72 72.52 36.64
C ARG A 285 -16.46 73.14 36.04
N ALA A 286 -15.42 73.38 36.86
CA ALA A 286 -14.15 73.92 36.39
C ALA A 286 -13.42 72.97 35.42
N GLN A 287 -13.43 71.67 35.71
CA GLN A 287 -12.82 70.64 34.87
C GLN A 287 -13.63 70.41 33.58
N ILE A 288 -14.96 70.51 33.63
CA ILE A 288 -15.81 70.45 32.42
C ILE A 288 -15.48 71.62 31.50
N LEU A 289 -15.32 72.84 32.03
CA LEU A 289 -14.90 74.01 31.24
C LEU A 289 -13.50 73.84 30.64
N GLU A 290 -12.57 73.23 31.37
CA GLU A 290 -11.21 72.94 30.92
C GLU A 290 -11.18 72.06 29.66
N LEU A 291 -12.06 71.03 29.58
CA LEU A 291 -12.18 70.16 28.39
C LEU A 291 -12.45 70.93 27.10
N PHE A 292 -13.15 72.07 27.16
CA PHE A 292 -13.47 72.87 25.99
C PHE A 292 -12.38 73.87 25.58
N THR A 293 -11.37 74.12 26.42
CA THR A 293 -10.29 75.09 26.12
C THR A 293 -9.46 74.71 24.90
N ARG A 294 -9.50 73.43 24.50
CA ARG A 294 -8.85 72.86 23.31
C ARG A 294 -9.76 72.77 22.08
N ALA A 295 -10.98 73.32 22.15
CA ALA A 295 -11.88 73.35 20.99
C ALA A 295 -11.47 74.44 19.99
N ASP A 296 -11.45 74.11 18.70
CA ASP A 296 -11.14 75.07 17.61
C ASP A 296 -12.14 76.24 17.55
N ASP A 297 -13.34 76.02 18.10
CA ASP A 297 -14.46 76.96 18.17
C ASP A 297 -14.77 77.42 19.60
N PHE A 298 -13.78 77.39 20.50
CA PHE A 298 -13.93 77.79 21.91
C PHE A 298 -14.21 79.29 22.07
N ASP A 299 -15.42 79.61 22.54
CA ASP A 299 -15.76 80.92 23.10
C ASP A 299 -15.93 80.79 24.62
N PRO A 300 -15.16 81.50 25.47
CA PRO A 300 -15.20 81.35 26.93
C PRO A 300 -16.51 81.76 27.60
N LYS A 301 -17.33 82.60 26.94
CA LYS A 301 -18.62 83.09 27.45
C LYS A 301 -19.74 82.14 27.03
N ILE A 302 -19.88 81.89 25.73
CA ILE A 302 -20.90 80.99 25.17
C ILE A 302 -20.73 79.56 25.71
N THR A 303 -19.49 79.10 25.90
CA THR A 303 -19.25 77.77 26.48
C THR A 303 -19.63 77.72 27.95
N ARG A 304 -19.37 78.79 28.72
CA ARG A 304 -19.77 78.90 30.13
C ARG A 304 -21.28 78.90 30.27
N ASP A 305 -21.97 79.76 29.52
CA ASP A 305 -23.42 79.89 29.56
C ASP A 305 -24.11 78.55 29.21
N LYS A 306 -23.59 77.81 28.22
CA LYS A 306 -24.15 76.49 27.83
C LYS A 306 -23.77 75.35 28.78
N VAL A 307 -22.59 75.37 29.39
CA VAL A 307 -22.21 74.42 30.46
C VAL A 307 -23.11 74.64 31.69
N ASP A 308 -23.33 75.89 32.08
CA ASP A 308 -24.15 76.25 33.24
C ASP A 308 -25.64 75.90 33.01
N HIS A 309 -26.16 76.18 31.81
CA HIS A 309 -27.50 75.75 31.40
C HIS A 309 -27.67 74.23 31.52
N GLN A 310 -26.75 73.46 30.93
CA GLN A 310 -26.87 72.00 30.90
C GLN A 310 -26.70 71.36 32.28
N LEU A 311 -25.82 71.91 33.13
CA LEU A 311 -25.69 71.48 34.52
C LEU A 311 -26.95 71.84 35.34
N GLY A 312 -27.60 72.96 35.05
CA GLY A 312 -28.90 73.34 35.61
C GLY A 312 -30.01 72.35 35.23
N GLU A 313 -30.16 72.02 33.94
CA GLU A 313 -31.13 71.01 33.48
C GLU A 313 -30.89 69.64 34.11
N ILE A 314 -29.63 69.20 34.19
CA ILE A 314 -29.25 67.91 34.81
C ILE A 314 -29.63 67.87 36.29
N ALA A 315 -29.54 69.00 37.00
CA ALA A 315 -29.94 69.11 38.40
C ALA A 315 -31.46 69.07 38.63
N VAL A 316 -32.27 69.36 37.60
CA VAL A 316 -33.74 69.37 37.65
C VAL A 316 -34.34 68.06 37.14
N GLU A 317 -33.88 67.53 36.01
CA GLU A 317 -34.53 66.40 35.33
C GLU A 317 -33.93 65.02 35.64
N GLY A 318 -32.70 64.97 36.18
CA GLY A 318 -31.96 63.72 36.39
C GLY A 318 -31.28 63.19 35.13
N LEU A 319 -30.07 62.66 35.30
CA LEU A 319 -29.11 62.50 34.20
C LEU A 319 -29.41 61.29 33.28
N LYS A 320 -29.59 61.54 31.97
CA LYS A 320 -29.54 60.51 30.93
C LYS A 320 -28.32 60.70 30.02
N ALA A 321 -27.38 59.75 30.06
CA ALA A 321 -26.22 59.76 29.17
C ALA A 321 -26.64 59.52 27.71
N TRP A 322 -26.14 60.36 26.78
CA TRP A 322 -26.48 60.25 25.37
C TRP A 322 -25.87 58.99 24.73
N SER A 323 -26.70 58.19 24.06
CA SER A 323 -26.25 57.02 23.30
C SER A 323 -25.70 57.44 21.92
N CYS A 324 -24.79 56.66 21.34
CA CYS A 324 -24.27 56.95 20.00
C CYS A 324 -25.37 56.97 18.92
N ARG A 325 -26.48 56.24 19.14
CA ARG A 325 -27.67 56.27 18.26
C ARG A 325 -28.43 57.60 18.38
N ALA A 326 -28.52 58.19 19.57
CA ALA A 326 -29.10 59.52 19.77
C ALA A 326 -28.22 60.60 19.12
N ILE A 327 -26.91 60.56 19.36
CA ILE A 327 -25.92 61.50 18.80
C ILE A 327 -25.99 61.52 17.26
N HIS A 328 -26.01 60.35 16.61
CA HIS A 328 -26.19 60.24 15.15
C HIS A 328 -27.55 60.74 14.64
N LYS A 329 -28.66 60.49 15.37
CA LYS A 329 -30.02 60.87 14.94
C LYS A 329 -30.17 62.39 14.78
N HIS A 330 -29.38 63.17 15.51
CA HIS A 330 -29.42 64.63 15.52
C HIS A 330 -28.20 65.26 14.83
N GLY A 331 -27.58 64.57 13.86
CA GLY A 331 -26.53 65.13 12.99
C GLY A 331 -25.13 65.25 13.61
N GLY A 332 -24.95 64.92 14.88
CA GLY A 332 -23.63 64.92 15.52
C GLY A 332 -22.82 63.67 15.17
N CYS A 333 -21.73 63.81 14.42
CA CYS A 333 -20.71 62.76 14.27
C CYS A 333 -19.36 63.36 13.82
N LEU A 334 -18.23 62.80 14.27
CA LEU A 334 -16.87 63.24 13.92
C LEU A 334 -16.41 62.82 12.50
N GLY A 335 -17.36 62.53 11.60
CA GLY A 335 -17.10 62.20 10.19
C GLY A 335 -16.09 61.09 9.96
N GLU A 336 -15.14 61.34 9.08
CA GLU A 336 -14.12 60.38 8.60
C GLU A 336 -13.20 59.83 9.69
N THR A 337 -13.10 60.52 10.84
CA THR A 337 -12.33 60.03 12.00
C THR A 337 -13.09 59.00 12.84
N CYS A 338 -14.39 58.80 12.58
CA CYS A 338 -15.22 57.84 13.28
C CYS A 338 -14.90 56.40 12.85
N SER A 339 -14.37 55.60 13.79
CA SER A 339 -14.07 54.17 13.59
C SER A 339 -15.30 53.33 13.18
N ARG A 340 -16.51 53.81 13.48
CA ARG A 340 -17.77 53.17 13.08
C ARG A 340 -18.19 53.49 11.65
N TYR A 341 -17.83 54.67 11.13
CA TYR A 341 -18.06 55.06 9.73
C TYR A 341 -17.11 54.32 8.80
N LYS A 342 -15.82 54.22 9.15
CA LYS A 342 -14.84 53.40 8.41
C LYS A 342 -15.30 51.94 8.25
N LYS A 343 -15.89 51.35 9.30
CA LYS A 343 -16.49 50.01 9.25
C LYS A 343 -17.75 49.87 8.38
N GLN A 344 -18.44 50.96 8.05
CA GLN A 344 -19.61 50.92 7.14
C GLN A 344 -19.21 51.12 5.67
N VAL A 345 -18.19 51.94 5.39
CA VAL A 345 -17.74 52.20 4.00
C VAL A 345 -16.85 51.08 3.46
N ALA A 346 -16.01 50.47 4.30
CA ALA A 346 -15.16 49.32 3.92
C ALA A 346 -15.96 48.08 3.45
N LYS A 347 -17.27 48.04 3.72
CA LYS A 347 -18.19 46.97 3.31
C LYS A 347 -18.49 46.97 1.80
N TYR A 348 -18.16 48.05 1.08
CA TYR A 348 -18.59 48.29 -0.31
C TYR A 348 -17.42 48.46 -1.31
N LEU A 349 -16.17 48.27 -0.87
CA LEU A 349 -15.01 48.23 -1.76
C LEU A 349 -14.65 46.75 -2.02
N PRO A 350 -14.34 46.35 -3.27
CA PRO A 350 -13.85 45.00 -3.54
C PRO A 350 -12.49 44.84 -2.86
N THR A 351 -12.34 43.77 -2.06
CA THR A 351 -11.04 43.33 -1.59
C THR A 351 -10.20 42.90 -2.80
N PRO A 352 -8.95 43.36 -2.98
CA PRO A 352 -8.09 42.85 -4.03
C PRO A 352 -7.77 41.37 -3.76
N PRO A 353 -7.54 40.55 -4.80
CA PRO A 353 -7.08 39.18 -4.61
C PRO A 353 -5.73 39.16 -3.85
N PRO A 354 -5.48 38.14 -3.02
CA PRO A 354 -4.20 37.99 -2.34
C PRO A 354 -3.06 37.76 -3.34
N ASP A 355 -1.88 38.28 -3.00
CA ASP A 355 -0.64 38.04 -3.75
C ASP A 355 -0.15 36.60 -3.48
N PRO A 356 -0.02 35.72 -4.50
CA PRO A 356 0.48 34.36 -4.31
C PRO A 356 1.94 34.29 -3.84
N GLY A 357 2.71 35.39 -3.97
CA GLY A 357 4.09 35.48 -3.48
C GLY A 357 4.20 35.67 -1.97
N GLN A 358 3.10 35.83 -1.23
CA GLN A 358 3.10 36.04 0.22
C GLN A 358 2.01 35.24 0.94
N PRO A 359 2.24 34.79 2.19
CA PRO A 359 1.22 34.09 2.98
C PRO A 359 -0.05 34.92 3.19
N ALA A 360 -1.15 34.52 2.54
CA ALA A 360 -2.44 35.17 2.67
C ALA A 360 -3.17 34.75 3.97
N PRO A 361 -3.60 35.69 4.83
CA PRO A 361 -4.40 35.34 6.00
C PRO A 361 -5.80 34.85 5.59
N PRO A 362 -6.49 34.03 6.42
CA PRO A 362 -7.83 33.52 6.10
C PRO A 362 -8.84 34.59 5.68
N ASP A 363 -8.73 35.80 6.23
CA ASP A 363 -9.61 36.95 5.93
C ASP A 363 -9.48 37.48 4.49
N ALA A 364 -8.37 37.22 3.79
CA ALA A 364 -8.17 37.66 2.41
C ALA A 364 -9.13 36.98 1.41
N PHE A 365 -9.69 35.84 1.78
CA PHE A 365 -10.62 35.04 0.97
C PHE A 365 -12.09 35.36 1.28
N PHE A 366 -12.36 36.47 1.98
CA PHE A 366 -13.72 36.92 2.30
C PHE A 366 -13.93 38.38 1.87
N ASP A 367 -15.17 38.73 1.55
CA ASP A 367 -15.55 40.11 1.25
C ASP A 367 -15.72 40.95 2.53
N GLY A 368 -15.94 42.26 2.38
CA GLY A 368 -16.24 43.16 3.50
C GLY A 368 -17.54 42.87 4.27
N ASN A 369 -18.33 41.88 3.85
CA ASN A 369 -19.51 41.36 4.53
C ASN A 369 -19.21 40.07 5.34
N GLY A 370 -18.08 39.40 5.08
CA GLY A 370 -17.76 38.08 5.61
C GLY A 370 -18.29 36.91 4.76
N ASN A 371 -18.68 37.16 3.50
CA ASN A 371 -18.98 36.11 2.53
C ASN A 371 -17.68 35.56 1.95
N PHE A 372 -17.59 34.25 1.73
CA PHE A 372 -16.43 33.60 1.13
C PHE A 372 -16.32 33.93 -0.37
N ILE A 373 -15.09 34.06 -0.89
CA ILE A 373 -14.76 34.32 -2.29
C ILE A 373 -13.95 33.11 -2.83
N PRO A 374 -14.61 32.02 -3.25
CA PRO A 374 -13.93 30.81 -3.70
C PRO A 374 -12.88 31.02 -4.81
N PRO A 375 -13.11 31.85 -5.85
CA PRO A 375 -12.14 32.04 -6.91
C PRO A 375 -10.77 32.53 -6.42
N TYR A 376 -10.73 33.39 -5.39
CA TYR A 376 -9.46 33.90 -4.85
C TYR A 376 -8.63 32.79 -4.19
N LEU A 377 -9.27 31.85 -3.51
CA LEU A 377 -8.57 30.72 -2.90
C LEU A 377 -8.11 29.71 -3.96
N VAL A 378 -8.92 29.51 -5.01
CA VAL A 378 -8.56 28.65 -6.15
C VAL A 378 -7.34 29.22 -6.91
N ASP A 379 -7.37 30.50 -7.25
CA ASP A 379 -6.25 31.16 -7.95
C ASP A 379 -4.97 31.14 -7.10
N TYR A 380 -5.09 31.44 -5.80
CA TYR A 380 -3.97 31.37 -4.86
C TYR A 380 -3.38 29.95 -4.74
N ILE A 381 -4.21 28.91 -4.62
CA ILE A 381 -3.75 27.51 -4.56
C ILE A 381 -3.06 27.11 -5.87
N ILE A 382 -3.63 27.41 -7.04
CA ILE A 382 -3.02 27.07 -8.33
C ILE A 382 -1.66 27.78 -8.48
N GLN A 383 -1.59 29.07 -8.17
CA GLN A 383 -0.37 29.86 -8.31
C GLN A 383 0.73 29.46 -7.32
N THR A 384 0.39 29.11 -6.08
CA THR A 384 1.38 28.61 -5.09
C THR A 384 1.82 27.17 -5.37
N THR A 385 1.00 26.36 -6.02
CA THR A 385 1.35 24.98 -6.43
C THR A 385 2.14 24.95 -7.74
N GLY A 386 1.91 25.92 -8.64
CA GLY A 386 2.37 25.95 -10.02
C GLY A 386 1.24 25.64 -11.01
N GLU A 387 1.11 26.43 -12.08
CA GLU A 387 -0.04 26.34 -13.00
C GLU A 387 -0.18 24.94 -13.64
N ASP A 388 0.92 24.35 -14.10
CA ASP A 388 0.94 22.99 -14.69
C ASP A 388 1.01 21.86 -13.65
N HIS A 389 0.97 22.18 -12.35
CA HIS A 389 1.16 21.19 -11.28
C HIS A 389 -0.15 20.57 -10.79
N LEU A 390 -1.30 21.05 -11.24
CA LEU A 390 -2.61 20.42 -11.02
C LEU A 390 -3.29 20.25 -12.38
N LEU A 391 -3.61 19.02 -12.75
CA LEU A 391 -4.25 18.68 -14.03
C LEU A 391 -5.42 17.73 -13.79
N THR A 392 -6.57 18.02 -14.38
CA THR A 392 -7.78 17.20 -14.30
C THR A 392 -8.12 16.71 -15.73
N PRO A 393 -7.66 15.51 -16.14
CA PRO A 393 -8.00 14.95 -17.44
C PRO A 393 -9.51 14.72 -17.55
N THR A 394 -10.13 15.28 -18.59
CA THR A 394 -11.58 15.18 -18.82
C THR A 394 -12.03 13.74 -19.07
N THR A 395 -13.21 13.39 -18.55
CA THR A 395 -13.89 12.12 -18.86
C THR A 395 -15.31 12.37 -19.38
N ASP A 396 -15.72 11.60 -20.40
CA ASP A 396 -17.02 11.77 -21.09
C ASP A 396 -18.27 11.66 -20.20
N LYS A 397 -18.11 11.23 -18.94
CA LYS A 397 -19.22 10.89 -18.02
C LYS A 397 -19.00 11.39 -16.58
N GLY A 398 -17.97 12.18 -16.32
CA GLY A 398 -17.63 12.71 -15.00
C GLY A 398 -17.04 11.69 -14.02
N GLY A 399 -16.55 12.20 -12.89
CA GLY A 399 -15.69 11.43 -11.96
C GLY A 399 -14.20 11.62 -12.24
N ASP A 400 -13.83 12.80 -12.75
CA ASP A 400 -12.49 13.14 -13.21
C ASP A 400 -11.47 13.10 -12.05
N ILE A 401 -10.32 12.48 -12.28
CA ILE A 401 -9.24 12.40 -11.29
C ILE A 401 -8.37 13.64 -11.45
N THR A 402 -8.22 14.45 -10.40
CA THR A 402 -7.22 15.53 -10.38
C THR A 402 -5.86 14.96 -10.00
N TRP A 403 -4.92 15.07 -10.92
CA TRP A 403 -3.53 14.70 -10.75
C TRP A 403 -2.72 15.90 -10.26
N ARG A 404 -1.76 15.66 -9.38
CA ARG A 404 -0.83 16.66 -8.88
C ARG A 404 0.59 16.28 -9.24
N TYR A 405 1.38 17.22 -9.77
CA TYR A 405 2.82 17.05 -9.96
C TYR A 405 3.56 17.17 -8.62
N HIS A 406 4.52 16.28 -8.39
CA HIS A 406 5.37 16.29 -7.20
C HIS A 406 6.80 16.65 -7.61
N PRO A 407 7.26 17.91 -7.50
CA PRO A 407 8.57 18.32 -8.00
C PRO A 407 9.75 17.49 -7.49
N ARG A 408 9.74 17.10 -6.20
CA ARG A 408 10.77 16.22 -5.61
C ARG A 408 10.78 14.80 -6.21
N LEU A 409 9.64 14.32 -6.69
CA LEU A 409 9.48 12.98 -7.26
C LEU A 409 9.59 12.98 -8.79
N GLY A 410 9.37 14.12 -9.45
CA GLY A 410 9.36 14.25 -10.91
C GLY A 410 8.17 13.57 -11.60
N ILE A 411 7.07 13.31 -10.89
CA ILE A 411 5.89 12.60 -11.40
C ILE A 411 4.57 13.19 -10.90
N PHE A 412 3.51 12.93 -11.66
CA PHE A 412 2.13 13.12 -11.24
C PHE A 412 1.62 11.96 -10.38
N ARG A 413 0.81 12.28 -9.38
CA ARG A 413 0.05 11.33 -8.56
C ARG A 413 -1.44 11.70 -8.55
N PRO A 414 -2.36 10.75 -8.33
CA PRO A 414 -3.80 11.00 -8.34
C PRO A 414 -4.31 11.53 -6.97
N ASP A 415 -3.52 12.36 -6.29
CA ASP A 415 -3.77 12.91 -4.95
C ASP A 415 -4.22 14.39 -4.96
N GLY A 416 -4.50 14.95 -6.15
CA GLY A 416 -4.78 16.39 -6.30
C GLY A 416 -6.00 16.87 -5.54
N ILE A 417 -7.08 16.07 -5.46
CA ILE A 417 -8.28 16.44 -4.68
C ILE A 417 -7.94 16.57 -3.20
N ALA A 418 -7.35 15.53 -2.60
CA ALA A 418 -6.98 15.52 -1.18
C ALA A 418 -5.97 16.64 -0.83
N TYR A 419 -5.06 16.95 -1.76
CA TYR A 419 -4.18 18.11 -1.64
C TYR A 419 -4.96 19.44 -1.59
N ILE A 420 -5.87 19.69 -2.55
CA ILE A 420 -6.69 20.91 -2.58
C ILE A 420 -7.56 21.02 -1.32
N GLU A 421 -8.12 19.92 -0.83
CA GLU A 421 -8.91 19.89 0.41
C GLU A 421 -8.06 20.27 1.63
N LYS A 422 -6.85 19.72 1.74
CA LYS A 422 -5.90 20.04 2.81
C LYS A 422 -5.44 21.49 2.76
N GLU A 423 -5.04 21.99 1.60
CA GLU A 423 -4.61 23.39 1.43
C GLU A 423 -5.75 24.37 1.72
N ALA A 424 -6.95 24.12 1.21
CA ALA A 424 -8.11 24.96 1.50
C ALA A 424 -8.45 24.98 3.01
N GLN A 425 -8.38 23.82 3.68
CA GLN A 425 -8.56 23.72 5.13
C GLN A 425 -7.43 24.41 5.91
N HIS A 426 -6.19 24.32 5.46
CA HIS A 426 -5.04 24.98 6.08
C HIS A 426 -5.15 26.51 5.97
N ILE A 427 -5.37 27.02 4.76
CA ILE A 427 -5.44 28.46 4.45
C ILE A 427 -6.67 29.12 5.11
N LEU A 428 -7.83 28.44 5.16
CA LEU A 428 -9.03 28.97 5.82
C LEU A 428 -9.05 28.74 7.34
N GLY A 429 -8.26 27.79 7.85
CA GLY A 429 -8.16 27.46 9.27
C GLY A 429 -9.52 27.26 9.94
N ASN A 430 -9.79 28.01 11.01
CA ASN A 430 -11.05 27.93 11.75
C ASN A 430 -12.27 28.53 11.02
N LYS A 431 -12.08 29.18 9.86
CA LYS A 431 -13.18 29.65 9.00
C LYS A 431 -13.61 28.62 7.96
N ALA A 432 -12.82 27.56 7.77
CA ALA A 432 -13.12 26.50 6.82
C ALA A 432 -14.47 25.84 7.13
N LYS A 433 -15.21 25.48 6.07
CA LYS A 433 -16.46 24.73 6.14
C LYS A 433 -16.52 23.77 4.98
N THR A 434 -17.12 22.60 5.17
CA THR A 434 -17.19 21.52 4.17
C THR A 434 -17.71 22.00 2.80
N HIS A 435 -18.71 22.88 2.76
CA HIS A 435 -19.22 23.42 1.48
C HIS A 435 -18.24 24.38 0.79
N MET A 436 -17.45 25.15 1.54
CA MET A 436 -16.43 26.05 0.98
C MET A 436 -15.29 25.25 0.35
N ILE A 437 -14.84 24.19 1.03
CA ILE A 437 -13.81 23.28 0.52
C ILE A 437 -14.32 22.55 -0.74
N ALA A 438 -15.54 22.02 -0.72
CA ALA A 438 -16.14 21.35 -1.88
C ALA A 438 -16.29 22.29 -3.09
N GLU A 439 -16.62 23.57 -2.87
CA GLU A 439 -16.69 24.59 -3.92
C GLU A 439 -15.31 24.92 -4.49
N VAL A 440 -14.28 25.03 -3.64
CA VAL A 440 -12.87 25.22 -4.07
C VAL A 440 -12.39 24.04 -4.90
N VAL A 441 -12.56 22.80 -4.42
CA VAL A 441 -12.22 21.58 -5.18
C VAL A 441 -12.88 21.61 -6.55
N LYS A 442 -14.18 21.89 -6.62
CA LYS A 442 -14.90 21.86 -7.91
C LYS A 442 -14.45 22.96 -8.87
N LEU A 443 -14.14 24.16 -8.37
CA LEU A 443 -13.64 25.26 -9.20
C LEU A 443 -12.18 25.04 -9.64
N THR A 444 -11.33 24.46 -8.79
CA THR A 444 -9.96 24.05 -9.18
C THR A 444 -10.01 22.99 -10.28
N GLN A 445 -10.87 21.98 -10.16
CA GLN A 445 -11.10 21.00 -11.23
C GLN A 445 -11.51 21.66 -12.55
N ILE A 446 -12.40 22.66 -12.49
CA ILE A 446 -12.85 23.39 -13.69
C ILE A 446 -11.72 24.18 -14.35
N LYS A 447 -10.84 24.80 -13.56
CA LYS A 447 -9.68 25.56 -14.09
C LYS A 447 -8.53 24.68 -14.59
N THR A 448 -8.40 23.47 -14.04
CA THR A 448 -7.31 22.53 -14.37
C THR A 448 -7.73 21.48 -15.39
N TYR A 449 -8.89 21.62 -16.05
CA TYR A 449 -9.33 20.67 -17.06
C TYR A 449 -8.38 20.65 -18.26
N ILE A 450 -7.91 19.44 -18.60
CA ILE A 450 -7.08 19.15 -19.78
C ILE A 450 -7.72 18.00 -20.57
N ASP A 451 -7.56 17.98 -21.89
CA ASP A 451 -8.02 16.84 -22.69
C ASP A 451 -7.22 15.60 -22.32
N ARG A 452 -7.90 14.45 -22.19
CA ARG A 452 -7.26 13.19 -21.80
C ARG A 452 -6.06 12.83 -22.69
N ASP A 453 -6.18 13.05 -23.99
CA ASP A 453 -5.16 12.72 -24.99
C ASP A 453 -3.95 13.66 -24.90
N GLN A 454 -4.08 14.84 -24.27
CA GLN A 454 -2.97 15.75 -23.97
C GLN A 454 -2.23 15.34 -22.68
N PHE A 455 -2.89 14.60 -21.77
CA PHE A 455 -2.28 14.04 -20.56
C PHE A 455 -1.75 12.60 -20.78
N GLU A 456 -1.29 12.28 -21.98
CA GLU A 456 -0.48 11.08 -22.23
C GLU A 456 1.00 11.35 -21.92
N GLU A 457 1.77 10.29 -21.61
CA GLU A 457 3.22 10.42 -21.47
C GLU A 457 3.89 10.42 -22.83
N ASP A 458 4.90 11.25 -23.02
CA ASP A 458 5.75 11.21 -24.20
C ASP A 458 6.38 9.80 -24.37
N PRO A 459 6.23 9.14 -25.53
CA PRO A 459 6.75 7.79 -25.76
C PRO A 459 8.27 7.73 -25.92
N ASP A 460 8.91 8.84 -26.30
CA ASP A 460 10.33 8.93 -26.67
C ASP A 460 11.21 9.41 -25.50
N VAL A 461 10.63 9.54 -24.30
CA VAL A 461 11.36 9.80 -23.05
C VAL A 461 11.18 8.69 -22.00
N LEU A 462 12.24 8.45 -21.24
CA LEU A 462 12.25 7.59 -20.07
C LEU A 462 12.47 8.42 -18.79
N MET A 463 11.58 8.23 -17.83
CA MET A 463 11.67 8.89 -16.54
C MET A 463 12.54 8.07 -15.61
N LEU A 464 13.70 8.59 -15.19
CA LEU A 464 14.67 7.90 -14.34
C LEU A 464 14.70 8.52 -12.93
N LYS A 465 15.52 8.01 -12.00
CA LYS A 465 15.68 8.65 -10.68
C LYS A 465 16.27 10.05 -10.83
N ASN A 466 17.40 10.17 -11.54
CA ASN A 466 18.20 11.39 -11.67
C ASN A 466 17.79 12.35 -12.78
N GLY A 467 16.82 12.02 -13.64
CA GLY A 467 16.33 12.93 -14.66
C GLY A 467 15.39 12.28 -15.68
N VAL A 468 15.16 12.99 -16.77
CA VAL A 468 14.41 12.54 -17.96
C VAL A 468 15.43 12.21 -19.03
N TYR A 469 15.45 10.96 -19.48
CA TYR A 469 16.37 10.46 -20.49
C TYR A 469 15.68 10.44 -21.86
N HIS A 470 16.24 11.16 -22.81
CA HIS A 470 15.71 11.30 -24.17
C HIS A 470 16.22 10.17 -25.05
N LEU A 471 15.33 9.33 -25.57
CA LEU A 471 15.69 8.11 -26.29
C LEU A 471 16.30 8.33 -27.68
N ASP A 472 16.22 9.54 -28.20
CA ASP A 472 16.70 9.91 -29.54
C ASP A 472 18.00 10.73 -29.50
N THR A 473 18.22 11.55 -28.46
CA THR A 473 19.46 12.33 -28.28
C THR A 473 20.44 11.68 -27.30
N GLU A 474 19.98 10.69 -26.52
CA GLU A 474 20.71 10.05 -25.42
C GLU A 474 21.13 11.03 -24.29
N GLU A 475 20.46 12.18 -24.20
CA GLU A 475 20.69 13.21 -23.19
C GLU A 475 19.82 13.02 -21.93
N LEU A 476 20.33 13.45 -20.77
CA LEU A 476 19.62 13.49 -19.50
C LEU A 476 19.29 14.94 -19.11
N THR A 477 18.01 15.26 -18.96
CA THR A 477 17.52 16.58 -18.51
C THR A 477 16.85 16.52 -17.14
N GLU A 478 16.59 17.67 -16.52
CA GLU A 478 15.85 17.74 -15.25
C GLU A 478 14.38 17.28 -15.39
N HIS A 479 13.76 16.90 -14.27
CA HIS A 479 12.34 16.52 -14.21
C HIS A 479 11.45 17.74 -14.41
N SER A 480 10.47 17.64 -15.32
CA SER A 480 9.48 18.70 -15.61
C SER A 480 8.06 18.12 -15.67
N PRO A 481 7.02 18.87 -15.24
CA PRO A 481 5.62 18.45 -15.38
C PRO A 481 5.21 18.23 -16.85
N GLN A 482 5.88 18.86 -17.82
CA GLN A 482 5.54 18.76 -19.24
C GLN A 482 5.55 17.33 -19.82
N TYR A 483 6.22 16.38 -19.16
CA TYR A 483 6.30 14.99 -19.60
C TYR A 483 5.13 14.11 -19.10
N HIS A 484 4.24 14.66 -18.26
CA HIS A 484 3.03 13.99 -17.72
C HIS A 484 3.26 12.61 -17.09
N ALA A 485 4.48 12.37 -16.62
CA ALA A 485 4.97 11.12 -16.08
C ALA A 485 4.15 10.65 -14.86
N LYS A 486 3.62 9.43 -14.88
CA LYS A 486 2.95 8.80 -13.72
C LYS A 486 3.85 7.85 -12.95
N ALA A 487 4.97 7.42 -13.55
CA ALA A 487 5.95 6.52 -12.93
C ALA A 487 7.37 6.82 -13.44
N LYS A 488 8.37 6.25 -12.76
CA LYS A 488 9.79 6.31 -13.15
C LYS A 488 10.41 4.92 -13.06
N LEU A 489 11.42 4.66 -13.89
CA LEU A 489 12.33 3.54 -13.68
C LEU A 489 13.18 3.81 -12.42
N PRO A 490 13.46 2.80 -11.57
CA PRO A 490 14.24 2.95 -10.33
C PRO A 490 15.76 3.08 -10.57
N ILE A 491 16.16 3.50 -11.76
CA ILE A 491 17.54 3.56 -12.26
C ILE A 491 18.10 4.98 -12.07
N THR A 492 19.35 5.07 -11.63
CA THR A 492 20.15 6.30 -11.72
C THR A 492 21.06 6.13 -12.94
N TYR A 493 20.85 6.88 -14.01
CA TYR A 493 21.68 6.78 -15.22
C TYR A 493 23.09 7.27 -14.96
N ASP A 494 24.06 6.44 -15.33
CA ASP A 494 25.48 6.73 -15.35
C ASP A 494 26.04 6.14 -16.67
N PRO A 495 26.54 6.97 -17.62
CA PRO A 495 27.00 6.49 -18.92
C PRO A 495 28.21 5.54 -18.83
N ASP A 496 29.00 5.61 -17.75
CA ASP A 496 30.20 4.80 -17.55
C ASP A 496 29.91 3.50 -16.75
N ALA A 497 28.65 3.27 -16.35
CA ALA A 497 28.28 2.09 -15.56
C ALA A 497 28.30 0.79 -16.38
N GLU A 498 28.89 -0.26 -15.80
CA GLU A 498 28.91 -1.63 -16.30
C GLU A 498 28.10 -2.58 -15.39
N CYS A 499 27.68 -3.73 -15.92
CA CYS A 499 26.93 -4.76 -15.20
C CYS A 499 27.55 -6.18 -15.28
N PRO A 500 28.83 -6.35 -14.88
CA PRO A 500 29.55 -7.61 -15.03
C PRO A 500 28.93 -8.78 -14.25
N VAL A 501 28.30 -8.54 -13.09
CA VAL A 501 27.68 -9.62 -12.29
C VAL A 501 26.37 -10.08 -12.93
N ILE A 502 25.55 -9.16 -13.46
CA ILE A 502 24.39 -9.50 -14.29
C ILE A 502 24.82 -10.29 -15.52
N LEU A 503 25.83 -9.83 -16.27
CA LEU A 503 26.27 -10.53 -17.48
C LEU A 503 26.75 -11.95 -17.20
N LYS A 504 27.49 -12.15 -16.09
CA LYS A 504 27.86 -13.49 -15.62
C LYS A 504 26.62 -14.34 -15.33
N PHE A 505 25.69 -13.84 -14.51
CA PHE A 505 24.44 -14.53 -14.17
C PHE A 505 23.61 -14.90 -15.43
N LEU A 506 23.50 -13.99 -16.40
CA LEU A 506 22.82 -14.27 -17.67
C LEU A 506 23.53 -15.37 -18.48
N SER A 507 24.87 -15.37 -18.50
CA SER A 507 25.64 -16.43 -19.18
C SER A 507 25.47 -17.82 -18.53
N GLU A 508 25.17 -17.86 -17.23
CA GLU A 508 24.92 -19.10 -16.49
C GLU A 508 23.46 -19.57 -16.63
N VAL A 509 22.49 -18.65 -16.63
CA VAL A 509 21.05 -18.97 -16.63
C VAL A 509 20.48 -19.13 -18.05
N ILE A 510 20.93 -18.33 -19.03
CA ILE A 510 20.46 -18.32 -20.42
C ILE A 510 21.61 -18.21 -21.45
N PRO A 511 22.64 -19.09 -21.42
CA PRO A 511 23.86 -18.97 -22.23
C PRO A 511 23.65 -18.75 -23.73
N ALA A 512 22.60 -19.34 -24.32
CA ALA A 512 22.30 -19.23 -25.75
C ALA A 512 21.46 -18.00 -26.13
N ASP A 513 20.85 -17.33 -25.15
CA ASP A 513 19.80 -16.32 -25.35
C ASP A 513 20.16 -14.94 -24.75
N VAL A 514 21.39 -14.72 -24.26
CA VAL A 514 21.83 -13.45 -23.63
C VAL A 514 21.56 -12.22 -24.53
N ILE A 515 21.91 -12.30 -25.82
CA ILE A 515 21.67 -11.22 -26.81
C ILE A 515 20.17 -11.02 -27.06
N THR A 516 19.40 -12.11 -27.15
CA THR A 516 17.95 -12.10 -27.28
C THR A 516 17.27 -11.44 -26.06
N PHE A 517 17.81 -11.70 -24.87
CA PHE A 517 17.35 -11.09 -23.62
C PHE A 517 17.74 -9.62 -23.53
N GLN A 518 18.92 -9.21 -24.02
CA GLN A 518 19.31 -7.80 -24.15
C GLN A 518 18.28 -7.00 -24.96
N GLU A 519 17.87 -7.56 -26.11
CA GLU A 519 16.84 -6.98 -26.97
C GLU A 519 15.46 -6.98 -26.28
N TRP A 520 15.15 -8.00 -25.49
CA TRP A 520 13.91 -8.05 -24.70
C TRP A 520 13.88 -6.96 -23.61
N VAL A 521 14.97 -6.75 -22.88
CA VAL A 521 15.07 -5.65 -21.90
C VAL A 521 14.99 -4.30 -22.62
N GLY A 522 15.73 -4.12 -23.72
CA GLY A 522 15.64 -2.92 -24.57
C GLY A 522 14.24 -2.66 -25.15
N TYR A 523 13.46 -3.69 -25.44
CA TYR A 523 12.07 -3.56 -25.91
C TYR A 523 11.10 -3.02 -24.85
N HIS A 524 11.41 -3.14 -23.55
CA HIS A 524 10.63 -2.47 -22.50
C HIS A 524 10.80 -0.95 -22.52
N LEU A 525 11.91 -0.47 -23.10
CA LEU A 525 12.20 0.96 -23.27
C LEU A 525 11.45 1.57 -24.47
N ILE A 526 10.71 0.77 -25.24
CA ILE A 526 9.87 1.21 -26.37
C ILE A 526 8.40 1.06 -25.94
N LYS A 527 7.63 2.15 -25.93
CA LYS A 527 6.23 2.16 -25.41
C LYS A 527 5.17 1.62 -26.39
N ASP A 528 5.55 0.85 -27.41
CA ASP A 528 4.63 0.21 -28.38
C ASP A 528 4.76 -1.32 -28.43
N TYR A 529 4.02 -1.96 -29.34
CA TYR A 529 4.05 -3.42 -29.56
C TYR A 529 4.48 -3.86 -30.97
N ARG A 530 5.30 -3.07 -31.68
CA ARG A 530 5.59 -3.25 -33.12
C ARG A 530 6.10 -4.64 -33.55
N TRP A 531 6.76 -5.40 -32.68
CA TRP A 531 7.22 -6.78 -32.97
C TRP A 531 6.29 -7.89 -32.47
N ALA A 532 5.22 -7.56 -31.73
CA ALA A 532 4.20 -8.51 -31.25
C ALA A 532 4.74 -9.70 -30.42
N LYS A 533 5.84 -9.53 -29.68
CA LYS A 533 6.52 -10.61 -28.94
C LYS A 533 6.02 -10.82 -27.50
N ILE A 534 6.15 -12.04 -26.98
CA ILE A 534 5.87 -12.48 -25.61
C ILE A 534 7.05 -13.35 -25.13
N LEU A 535 7.72 -13.01 -24.03
CA LEU A 535 8.77 -13.85 -23.46
C LEU A 535 8.16 -15.01 -22.65
N ILE A 536 8.65 -16.22 -22.89
CA ILE A 536 8.35 -17.40 -22.07
C ILE A 536 9.66 -18.08 -21.69
N LEU A 537 9.97 -18.07 -20.38
CA LEU A 537 11.10 -18.80 -19.79
C LEU A 537 10.69 -20.24 -19.49
N VAL A 538 11.46 -21.22 -19.97
CA VAL A 538 11.17 -22.66 -19.81
C VAL A 538 12.36 -23.40 -19.20
N GLY A 539 12.11 -24.29 -18.23
CA GLY A 539 13.12 -25.12 -17.58
C GLY A 539 12.52 -25.87 -16.37
N ASP A 540 13.17 -26.89 -15.84
CA ASP A 540 12.50 -27.94 -15.04
C ASP A 540 12.51 -27.74 -13.50
N GLY A 541 12.75 -26.51 -13.03
CA GLY A 541 12.87 -26.16 -11.60
C GLY A 541 14.31 -25.84 -11.22
N GLU A 542 14.50 -24.92 -10.26
CA GLU A 542 15.83 -24.54 -9.73
C GLU A 542 16.82 -24.00 -10.81
N ASN A 543 16.32 -23.50 -11.94
CA ASN A 543 17.12 -23.03 -13.10
C ASN A 543 17.41 -21.53 -13.11
N GLY A 544 17.14 -20.80 -12.04
CA GLY A 544 17.25 -19.33 -12.04
C GLY A 544 16.11 -18.55 -12.72
N LYS A 545 15.11 -19.20 -13.35
CA LYS A 545 13.97 -18.54 -14.03
C LYS A 545 13.33 -17.41 -13.21
N SER A 546 12.95 -17.71 -11.96
CA SER A 546 12.29 -16.74 -11.07
C SER A 546 13.23 -15.61 -10.67
N LYS A 547 14.54 -15.88 -10.56
CA LYS A 547 15.57 -14.86 -10.30
C LYS A 547 15.75 -13.93 -11.50
N LEU A 548 15.67 -14.45 -12.72
CA LEU A 548 15.70 -13.67 -13.97
C LEU A 548 14.47 -12.75 -14.12
N LEU A 549 13.27 -13.24 -13.75
CA LEU A 549 12.08 -12.37 -13.67
C LEU A 549 12.20 -11.31 -12.57
N LEU A 550 12.76 -11.64 -11.41
CA LEU A 550 12.98 -10.69 -10.32
C LEU A 550 14.02 -9.62 -10.66
N LEU A 551 15.06 -9.95 -11.44
CA LEU A 551 15.99 -8.96 -12.02
C LEU A 551 15.24 -7.96 -12.92
N LEU A 552 14.38 -8.45 -13.81
CA LEU A 552 13.56 -7.59 -14.68
C LEU A 552 12.56 -6.74 -13.86
N ILE A 553 12.03 -7.28 -12.77
CA ILE A 553 11.18 -6.53 -11.82
C ILE A 553 11.96 -5.42 -11.14
N ALA A 554 13.19 -5.68 -10.69
CA ALA A 554 14.06 -4.68 -10.07
C ALA A 554 14.49 -3.58 -11.05
N PHE A 555 14.81 -3.95 -12.29
CA PHE A 555 15.19 -3.02 -13.36
C PHE A 555 14.04 -2.07 -13.74
N LEU A 556 12.82 -2.59 -13.90
CA LEU A 556 11.67 -1.78 -14.29
C LEU A 556 11.00 -1.06 -13.10
N GLY A 557 11.06 -1.63 -11.90
CA GLY A 557 10.39 -1.13 -10.70
C GLY A 557 8.90 -1.48 -10.65
N SER A 558 8.41 -1.79 -9.44
CA SER A 558 7.03 -2.27 -9.18
C SER A 558 5.94 -1.38 -9.78
N ASN A 559 6.12 -0.06 -9.76
CA ASN A 559 5.14 0.89 -10.32
C ASN A 559 4.91 0.71 -11.83
N ASN A 560 5.91 0.21 -12.58
CA ASN A 560 5.83 0.01 -14.02
C ASN A 560 5.36 -1.40 -14.43
N ILE A 561 5.02 -2.26 -13.47
CA ILE A 561 4.74 -3.68 -13.70
C ILE A 561 3.29 -4.03 -13.33
N ALA A 562 2.70 -4.96 -14.07
CA ALA A 562 1.51 -5.73 -13.67
C ALA A 562 1.89 -7.19 -13.39
N GLY A 563 1.17 -7.85 -12.48
CA GLY A 563 1.43 -9.23 -12.04
C GLY A 563 0.39 -10.24 -12.49
N VAL A 564 -0.27 -10.02 -13.64
CA VAL A 564 -1.43 -10.83 -14.05
C VAL A 564 -0.98 -12.12 -14.73
N GLU A 565 -1.50 -13.25 -14.25
CA GLU A 565 -1.27 -14.56 -14.86
C GLU A 565 -1.79 -14.66 -16.30
N LEU A 566 -1.14 -15.48 -17.12
CA LEU A 566 -1.49 -15.65 -18.53
C LEU A 566 -2.95 -16.08 -18.75
N LEU A 567 -3.46 -16.98 -17.90
CA LEU A 567 -4.84 -17.48 -18.01
C LEU A 567 -5.85 -16.40 -17.58
N GLU A 568 -5.55 -15.61 -16.55
CA GLU A 568 -6.39 -14.47 -16.14
C GLU A 568 -6.47 -13.41 -17.24
N LEU A 569 -5.35 -13.04 -17.88
CA LEU A 569 -5.32 -12.08 -18.99
C LEU A 569 -6.25 -12.46 -20.15
N ILE A 570 -6.40 -13.76 -20.42
CA ILE A 570 -7.25 -14.26 -21.51
C ILE A 570 -8.65 -14.66 -21.08
N THR A 571 -8.96 -14.84 -19.80
CA THR A 571 -10.31 -15.21 -19.33
C THR A 571 -11.04 -14.03 -18.71
N ASN A 572 -10.37 -13.27 -17.84
CA ASN A 572 -10.95 -12.23 -17.00
C ASN A 572 -10.92 -10.85 -17.68
N ARG A 573 -12.10 -10.31 -18.00
CA ARG A 573 -12.23 -9.01 -18.68
C ARG A 573 -11.70 -7.83 -17.85
N PHE A 574 -11.68 -7.94 -16.53
CA PHE A 574 -11.30 -6.85 -15.63
C PHE A 574 -9.78 -6.77 -15.43
N LYS A 575 -9.11 -7.93 -15.40
CA LYS A 575 -7.66 -8.03 -15.18
C LYS A 575 -6.81 -7.34 -16.25
N LYS A 576 -7.30 -7.26 -17.49
CA LYS A 576 -6.67 -6.46 -18.56
C LYS A 576 -6.48 -4.98 -18.19
N ALA A 577 -7.28 -4.42 -17.28
CA ALA A 577 -7.14 -3.02 -16.86
C ALA A 577 -5.90 -2.77 -16.00
N GLU A 578 -5.27 -3.81 -15.45
CA GLU A 578 -4.01 -3.69 -14.69
C GLU A 578 -2.79 -3.40 -15.59
N LEU A 579 -2.89 -3.67 -16.90
CA LEU A 579 -1.85 -3.37 -17.89
C LEU A 579 -1.78 -1.88 -18.28
N TYR A 580 -2.78 -1.07 -17.92
CA TYR A 580 -2.86 0.33 -18.32
C TYR A 580 -1.72 1.16 -17.70
N GLY A 581 -0.88 1.77 -18.56
CA GLY A 581 0.27 2.56 -18.13
C GLY A 581 1.44 1.74 -17.57
N LYS A 582 1.54 0.44 -17.90
CA LYS A 582 2.62 -0.45 -17.45
C LYS A 582 3.61 -0.76 -18.57
N LEU A 583 4.90 -0.88 -18.24
CA LEU A 583 5.96 -1.28 -19.18
C LEU A 583 6.09 -2.80 -19.30
N ALA A 584 5.72 -3.55 -18.26
CA ALA A 584 5.71 -5.02 -18.30
C ALA A 584 4.48 -5.64 -17.62
N ASN A 585 4.15 -6.85 -18.04
CA ASN A 585 3.42 -7.80 -17.20
C ASN A 585 4.32 -9.00 -16.91
N ILE A 586 4.65 -9.22 -15.65
CA ILE A 586 5.56 -10.27 -15.21
C ILE A 586 4.81 -11.16 -14.23
N ALA A 587 4.49 -12.38 -14.65
CA ALA A 587 3.85 -13.38 -13.80
C ALA A 587 4.62 -14.70 -13.84
N PRO A 588 5.03 -15.25 -12.68
CA PRO A 588 5.66 -16.56 -12.63
C PRO A 588 4.65 -17.68 -12.92
N ASP A 589 5.18 -18.81 -13.32
CA ASP A 589 4.58 -20.15 -13.31
C ASP A 589 3.17 -20.26 -13.93
N ILE A 590 3.10 -20.11 -15.26
CA ILE A 590 1.93 -20.49 -16.04
C ILE A 590 1.62 -21.97 -15.79
N GLY A 591 0.43 -22.27 -15.25
CA GLY A 591 -0.09 -23.62 -15.12
C GLY A 591 -0.29 -24.32 -16.48
N SER A 592 -0.37 -25.64 -16.48
CA SER A 592 -0.44 -26.45 -17.71
C SER A 592 -1.80 -26.40 -18.45
N ASP A 593 -2.70 -25.50 -18.07
CA ASP A 593 -4.05 -25.36 -18.62
C ASP A 593 -4.06 -24.86 -20.06
N GLU A 594 -5.09 -25.27 -20.82
CA GLU A 594 -5.16 -24.99 -22.25
C GLU A 594 -5.47 -23.52 -22.57
N LEU A 595 -4.65 -22.89 -23.42
CA LEU A 595 -4.80 -21.52 -23.92
C LEU A 595 -5.93 -21.37 -24.96
N LYS A 596 -7.17 -21.66 -24.57
CA LYS A 596 -8.37 -21.66 -25.43
C LYS A 596 -8.66 -20.32 -26.13
N TYR A 597 -8.14 -19.20 -25.61
CA TYR A 597 -8.47 -17.84 -26.07
C TYR A 597 -7.26 -17.03 -26.57
N THR A 598 -6.35 -17.64 -27.32
CA THR A 598 -5.17 -16.97 -27.94
C THR A 598 -5.50 -15.70 -28.72
N GLY A 599 -6.73 -15.56 -29.25
CA GLY A 599 -7.22 -14.33 -29.87
C GLY A 599 -7.04 -13.09 -28.99
N ARG A 600 -7.24 -13.23 -27.67
CA ARG A 600 -7.05 -12.12 -26.71
C ARG A 600 -5.57 -11.77 -26.53
N LEU A 601 -4.65 -12.73 -26.52
CA LEU A 601 -3.20 -12.46 -26.54
C LEU A 601 -2.78 -11.77 -27.83
N LYS A 602 -3.34 -12.19 -28.97
CA LYS A 602 -3.10 -11.54 -30.26
C LYS A 602 -3.55 -10.08 -30.26
N SER A 603 -4.63 -9.73 -29.54
CA SER A 603 -5.05 -8.34 -29.31
C SER A 603 -4.13 -7.59 -28.34
N LEU A 604 -3.78 -8.18 -27.17
CA LEU A 604 -2.89 -7.55 -26.18
C LEU A 604 -1.49 -7.23 -26.72
N THR A 605 -1.06 -7.95 -27.76
CA THR A 605 0.24 -7.82 -28.43
C THR A 605 0.11 -7.35 -29.88
N GLY A 606 -1.04 -6.76 -30.23
CA GLY A 606 -1.37 -6.36 -31.60
C GLY A 606 -1.03 -4.90 -31.95
N ASP A 607 -0.64 -4.11 -30.94
CA ASP A 607 -0.50 -2.63 -31.01
C ASP A 607 -1.82 -1.85 -31.25
N ASP A 608 -2.95 -2.56 -31.27
CA ASP A 608 -4.30 -2.01 -31.36
C ASP A 608 -4.83 -1.46 -30.02
N TYR A 609 -5.81 -0.55 -30.08
CA TYR A 609 -6.58 -0.12 -28.92
C TYR A 609 -7.45 -1.24 -28.34
N ILE A 610 -7.07 -1.74 -27.16
CA ILE A 610 -7.83 -2.73 -26.40
C ILE A 610 -8.82 -2.07 -25.45
N GLU A 611 -10.01 -2.66 -25.33
CA GLU A 611 -11.00 -2.28 -24.31
C GLU A 611 -10.71 -3.03 -22.99
N ALA A 612 -10.77 -2.31 -21.87
CA ALA A 612 -10.73 -2.87 -20.53
C ALA A 612 -11.76 -2.20 -19.62
N ALA A 613 -12.09 -2.84 -18.51
CA ALA A 613 -13.01 -2.30 -17.50
C ALA A 613 -12.43 -2.53 -16.11
N LYS A 614 -12.57 -1.56 -15.21
CA LYS A 614 -12.37 -1.76 -13.77
C LYS A 614 -13.71 -2.11 -13.12
N LYS A 615 -13.69 -2.88 -12.02
CA LYS A 615 -14.93 -3.27 -11.32
C LYS A 615 -15.66 -2.00 -10.85
N HIS A 616 -16.97 -1.91 -11.09
CA HIS A 616 -17.80 -0.74 -10.78
C HIS A 616 -17.43 0.58 -11.48
N GLN A 617 -16.60 0.56 -12.53
CA GLN A 617 -16.25 1.75 -13.33
C GLN A 617 -16.66 1.57 -14.80
N GLN A 618 -16.70 2.66 -15.56
CA GLN A 618 -16.95 2.60 -17.01
C GLN A 618 -15.79 1.88 -17.73
N PRO A 619 -16.06 1.14 -18.81
CA PRO A 619 -15.00 0.65 -19.70
C PRO A 619 -14.23 1.81 -20.33
N PHE A 620 -12.94 1.58 -20.58
CA PHE A 620 -12.05 2.51 -21.27
C PHE A 620 -11.21 1.76 -22.31
N ARG A 621 -10.64 2.50 -23.26
CA ARG A 621 -9.71 1.97 -24.27
C ARG A 621 -8.31 2.51 -24.00
N PHE A 622 -7.30 1.72 -24.35
CA PHE A 622 -5.88 2.11 -24.33
C PHE A 622 -5.08 1.25 -25.29
N ARG A 623 -3.88 1.68 -25.68
CA ARG A 623 -2.90 0.81 -26.34
C ARG A 623 -2.03 0.15 -25.27
N ASN A 624 -1.82 -1.15 -25.38
CA ASN A 624 -0.97 -1.86 -24.43
C ASN A 624 0.50 -1.57 -24.74
N SER A 625 1.26 -1.07 -23.76
CA SER A 625 2.73 -0.98 -23.81
C SER A 625 3.40 -2.11 -23.00
N ALA A 626 2.65 -2.78 -22.12
CA ALA A 626 3.14 -3.75 -21.15
C ALA A 626 3.64 -5.04 -21.82
N LYS A 627 4.95 -5.22 -21.88
CA LYS A 627 5.61 -6.42 -22.45
C LYS A 627 5.31 -7.65 -21.59
N LEU A 628 4.67 -8.66 -22.20
CA LEU A 628 4.25 -9.87 -21.49
C LEU A 628 5.44 -10.82 -21.32
N SER A 629 5.85 -11.06 -20.06
CA SER A 629 6.92 -12.00 -19.68
C SER A 629 6.39 -13.03 -18.69
N PHE A 630 6.67 -14.30 -18.93
CA PHE A 630 6.22 -15.40 -18.07
C PHE A 630 7.30 -16.46 -17.84
N SER A 631 7.19 -17.23 -16.76
CA SER A 631 7.89 -18.51 -16.61
C SER A 631 6.92 -19.68 -16.64
N THR A 632 7.42 -20.85 -17.02
CA THR A 632 6.75 -22.14 -16.73
C THR A 632 7.78 -23.26 -16.74
N ASN A 633 7.42 -24.41 -16.16
CA ASN A 633 8.18 -25.64 -16.33
C ASN A 633 7.77 -26.39 -17.60
N LYS A 634 6.50 -26.25 -18.03
CA LYS A 634 5.96 -26.96 -19.20
C LYS A 634 4.97 -26.07 -19.94
N LEU A 635 5.16 -25.90 -21.25
CA LEU A 635 4.31 -25.01 -22.03
C LEU A 635 2.83 -25.45 -21.97
N PRO A 636 1.90 -24.51 -21.73
CA PRO A 636 0.48 -24.83 -21.72
C PRO A 636 0.03 -25.26 -23.12
N ARG A 637 -0.91 -26.22 -23.19
CA ARG A 637 -1.46 -26.64 -24.48
C ARG A 637 -2.12 -25.45 -25.19
N SER A 638 -1.88 -25.32 -26.49
CA SER A 638 -2.60 -24.34 -27.32
C SER A 638 -3.33 -25.09 -28.43
N PRO A 639 -4.64 -24.84 -28.66
CA PRO A 639 -5.34 -25.36 -29.83
C PRO A 639 -5.10 -24.50 -31.08
N ASP A 640 -4.54 -23.29 -30.92
CA ASP A 640 -4.24 -22.39 -32.05
C ASP A 640 -3.02 -22.91 -32.81
N ARG A 641 -3.21 -23.15 -34.12
CA ARG A 641 -2.15 -23.58 -35.06
C ARG A 641 -1.79 -22.50 -36.09
N SER A 642 -2.18 -21.25 -35.85
CA SER A 642 -1.93 -20.14 -36.78
C SER A 642 -0.53 -19.54 -36.64
N ARG A 643 0.07 -19.18 -37.78
CA ARG A 643 1.28 -18.33 -37.86
C ARG A 643 1.13 -17.01 -37.08
N ALA A 644 -0.09 -16.50 -36.95
CA ALA A 644 -0.40 -15.32 -36.14
C ALA A 644 -0.16 -15.53 -34.63
N TRP A 645 -0.37 -16.76 -34.12
CA TRP A 645 0.03 -17.12 -32.76
C TRP A 645 1.55 -17.34 -32.67
N PHE A 646 2.10 -18.31 -33.42
CA PHE A 646 3.49 -18.75 -33.22
C PHE A 646 4.58 -17.75 -33.61
N ARG A 647 4.27 -16.64 -34.30
CA ARG A 647 5.25 -15.54 -34.45
C ARG A 647 5.57 -14.79 -33.15
N ARG A 648 4.71 -14.94 -32.12
CA ARG A 648 4.70 -14.12 -30.89
C ARG A 648 5.57 -14.67 -29.76
N PRO A 649 5.53 -15.98 -29.40
CA PRO A 649 6.39 -16.51 -28.36
C PRO A 649 7.88 -16.33 -28.68
N LEU A 650 8.63 -15.89 -27.67
CA LEU A 650 10.08 -15.86 -27.61
C LEU A 650 10.45 -16.85 -26.50
N ILE A 651 10.76 -18.09 -26.89
CA ILE A 651 10.89 -19.22 -25.96
C ILE A 651 12.35 -19.37 -25.55
N VAL A 652 12.70 -18.84 -24.39
CA VAL A 652 14.06 -18.87 -23.83
C VAL A 652 14.19 -20.05 -22.87
N LYS A 653 15.18 -20.91 -23.10
CA LYS A 653 15.43 -22.08 -22.25
C LYS A 653 16.42 -21.73 -21.14
N CYS A 654 16.16 -22.21 -19.93
CA CYS A 654 17.06 -22.15 -18.79
C CYS A 654 17.58 -23.58 -18.51
N PRO A 655 18.69 -24.00 -19.15
CA PRO A 655 19.08 -25.41 -19.24
C PRO A 655 19.79 -25.97 -18.00
N ASN A 656 20.29 -25.09 -17.13
CA ASN A 656 21.07 -25.44 -15.96
C ASN A 656 20.19 -25.60 -14.71
N VAL A 657 20.72 -26.24 -13.68
CA VAL A 657 20.06 -26.45 -12.38
C VAL A 657 21.06 -26.07 -11.29
N PHE A 658 20.66 -25.19 -10.39
CA PHE A 658 21.54 -24.60 -9.37
C PHE A 658 21.12 -25.13 -7.99
N VAL A 659 21.95 -26.00 -7.40
CA VAL A 659 21.69 -26.68 -6.12
C VAL A 659 22.97 -26.77 -5.29
N GLY A 660 22.84 -26.79 -3.96
CA GLY A 660 24.00 -26.83 -3.06
C GLY A 660 24.90 -25.62 -3.23
N ASP A 661 26.21 -25.83 -3.31
CA ASP A 661 27.23 -24.78 -3.40
C ASP A 661 27.12 -23.93 -4.70
N ASP A 662 26.50 -24.46 -5.76
CA ASP A 662 26.22 -23.73 -7.01
C ASP A 662 24.99 -22.80 -6.90
N CYS A 663 24.24 -22.85 -5.79
CA CYS A 663 23.07 -22.01 -5.54
C CYS A 663 23.42 -20.87 -4.57
N ASP A 664 23.73 -19.69 -5.12
CA ASP A 664 23.96 -18.47 -4.33
C ASP A 664 22.62 -17.87 -3.84
N PRO A 665 22.28 -17.97 -2.54
CA PRO A 665 20.99 -17.48 -2.05
C PRO A 665 20.86 -15.95 -2.16
N ALA A 666 22.00 -15.24 -2.07
CA ALA A 666 22.11 -13.78 -2.14
C ALA A 666 22.35 -13.25 -3.57
N ILE A 667 22.15 -14.08 -4.60
CA ILE A 667 22.38 -13.67 -6.00
C ILE A 667 21.55 -12.44 -6.39
N LEU A 668 20.33 -12.28 -5.86
CA LEU A 668 19.49 -11.12 -6.13
C LEU A 668 20.13 -9.83 -5.66
N ASP A 669 20.60 -9.78 -4.42
CA ASP A 669 21.20 -8.59 -3.82
C ASP A 669 22.45 -8.14 -4.58
N LYS A 670 23.15 -9.09 -5.22
CA LYS A 670 24.32 -8.84 -6.07
C LYS A 670 23.94 -8.31 -7.46
N ILE A 671 22.91 -8.87 -8.10
CA ILE A 671 22.47 -8.46 -9.45
C ILE A 671 21.48 -7.29 -9.47
N THR A 672 21.00 -6.81 -8.31
CA THR A 672 20.08 -5.66 -8.20
C THR A 672 20.69 -4.43 -7.54
N THR A 673 22.03 -4.39 -7.37
CA THR A 673 22.71 -3.18 -6.88
C THR A 673 22.47 -1.99 -7.81
N PRO A 674 22.48 -0.74 -7.30
CA PRO A 674 22.27 0.44 -8.13
C PRO A 674 23.26 0.56 -9.31
N GLN A 675 24.51 0.11 -9.12
CA GLN A 675 25.54 0.11 -10.17
C GLN A 675 25.20 -0.90 -11.28
N GLU A 676 24.94 -2.16 -10.91
CA GLU A 676 24.60 -3.22 -11.87
C GLU A 676 23.32 -2.88 -12.64
N LEU A 677 22.31 -2.30 -11.99
CA LEU A 677 21.08 -1.86 -12.65
C LEU A 677 21.31 -0.67 -13.60
N SER A 678 22.24 0.23 -13.30
CA SER A 678 22.66 1.31 -14.22
C SER A 678 23.41 0.75 -15.43
N GLY A 679 24.37 -0.17 -15.22
CA GLY A 679 25.04 -0.85 -16.33
C GLY A 679 24.09 -1.70 -17.18
N MET A 680 23.07 -2.31 -16.55
CA MET A 680 22.00 -3.03 -17.26
C MET A 680 21.15 -2.08 -18.12
N PHE A 681 21.02 -0.81 -17.74
CA PHE A 681 20.34 0.20 -18.55
C PHE A 681 21.15 0.54 -19.80
N ASN A 682 22.46 0.80 -19.67
CA ASN A 682 23.36 0.99 -20.80
C ASN A 682 23.36 -0.22 -21.75
N TRP A 683 23.40 -1.42 -21.17
CA TRP A 683 23.27 -2.68 -21.91
C TRP A 683 21.90 -2.83 -22.59
N ALA A 684 20.81 -2.39 -21.98
CA ALA A 684 19.47 -2.39 -22.57
C ALA A 684 19.30 -1.37 -23.70
N LEU A 685 19.93 -0.19 -23.61
CA LEU A 685 19.95 0.80 -24.68
C LEU A 685 20.64 0.26 -25.94
N GLU A 686 21.77 -0.43 -25.80
CA GLU A 686 22.43 -1.13 -26.91
C GLU A 686 21.53 -2.24 -27.50
N GLY A 687 20.77 -2.94 -26.66
CA GLY A 687 19.73 -3.89 -27.09
C GLY A 687 18.61 -3.23 -27.90
N ARG A 688 18.10 -2.07 -27.43
CA ARG A 688 17.10 -1.25 -28.11
C ARG A 688 17.62 -0.79 -29.48
N ARG A 689 18.84 -0.24 -29.53
CA ARG A 689 19.48 0.29 -30.75
C ARG A 689 19.58 -0.79 -31.82
N ARG A 690 20.17 -1.94 -31.48
CA ARG A 690 20.26 -3.10 -32.40
C ARG A 690 18.90 -3.61 -32.86
N LEU A 691 17.92 -3.72 -31.95
CA LEU A 691 16.56 -4.17 -32.27
C LEU A 691 15.84 -3.22 -33.26
N LEU A 692 16.04 -1.90 -33.11
CA LEU A 692 15.54 -0.88 -34.04
C LEU A 692 16.24 -0.95 -35.40
N GLU A 693 17.57 -1.03 -35.42
CA GLU A 693 18.40 -1.08 -36.65
C GLU A 693 18.10 -2.32 -37.51
N GLN A 694 17.98 -3.49 -36.89
CA GLN A 694 17.75 -4.75 -37.62
C GLN A 694 16.26 -5.06 -37.86
N GLY A 695 15.36 -4.31 -37.20
CA GLY A 695 13.91 -4.40 -37.40
C GLY A 695 13.22 -5.68 -36.90
N ASN A 696 13.92 -6.56 -36.17
CA ASN A 696 13.37 -7.77 -35.54
C ASN A 696 14.32 -8.26 -34.43
N PHE A 697 13.96 -9.27 -33.64
CA PHE A 697 14.88 -9.90 -32.70
C PHE A 697 15.98 -10.69 -33.44
N THR A 698 17.22 -10.67 -32.92
CA THR A 698 18.38 -11.43 -33.43
C THR A 698 18.00 -12.90 -33.64
N ARG A 699 17.25 -13.45 -32.69
CA ARG A 699 16.71 -14.80 -32.76
C ARG A 699 15.49 -14.84 -33.70
N SER A 700 15.77 -15.09 -34.97
CA SER A 700 14.85 -14.94 -36.10
C SER A 700 14.16 -16.25 -36.53
N GLU A 701 13.79 -17.10 -35.58
CA GLU A 701 13.02 -18.31 -35.92
C GLU A 701 11.71 -17.97 -36.62
N THR A 702 11.37 -18.77 -37.63
CA THR A 702 10.06 -18.65 -38.29
C THR A 702 8.95 -19.14 -37.35
N ALA A 703 7.71 -18.76 -37.63
CA ALA A 703 6.58 -19.20 -36.81
C ALA A 703 6.41 -20.74 -36.83
N GLU A 704 6.84 -21.38 -37.91
CA GLU A 704 6.86 -22.82 -38.09
C GLU A 704 7.92 -23.48 -37.20
N GLN A 705 9.12 -22.89 -37.09
CA GLN A 705 10.16 -23.34 -36.16
C GLN A 705 9.77 -23.13 -34.69
N ILE A 706 9.13 -21.99 -34.36
CA ILE A 706 8.57 -21.76 -33.02
C ILE A 706 7.43 -22.74 -32.73
N GLN A 707 6.59 -23.09 -33.71
CA GLN A 707 5.57 -24.13 -33.54
C GLN A 707 6.19 -25.50 -33.23
N GLU A 708 7.20 -25.93 -34.00
CA GLU A 708 7.90 -27.19 -33.76
C GLU A 708 8.52 -27.21 -32.35
N LEU A 709 9.21 -26.13 -31.95
CA LEU A 709 9.78 -25.99 -30.61
C LEU A 709 8.71 -25.98 -29.52
N TYR A 710 7.57 -25.32 -29.75
CA TYR A 710 6.45 -25.26 -28.80
C TYR A 710 5.84 -26.66 -28.62
N GLU A 711 5.58 -27.39 -29.69
CA GLU A 711 5.06 -28.76 -29.64
C GLU A 711 6.05 -29.74 -28.97
N GLU A 712 7.35 -29.59 -29.22
CA GLU A 712 8.38 -30.40 -28.55
C GLU A 712 8.46 -30.14 -27.04
N LEU A 713 8.20 -28.92 -26.58
CA LEU A 713 8.19 -28.53 -25.17
C LEU A 713 6.81 -28.72 -24.50
N GLU A 714 5.72 -28.81 -25.26
CA GLU A 714 4.37 -29.16 -24.79
C GLU A 714 4.27 -30.66 -24.45
N ASP A 715 4.98 -31.54 -25.17
CA ASP A 715 5.01 -32.97 -24.87
C ASP A 715 6.30 -33.64 -25.38
N ASP A 716 7.33 -33.62 -24.54
CA ASP A 716 8.65 -34.20 -24.73
C ASP A 716 8.61 -35.73 -24.95
N VAL A 717 7.65 -36.43 -24.32
CA VAL A 717 7.42 -37.86 -24.51
C VAL A 717 6.81 -38.11 -25.89
N THR A 718 5.76 -37.38 -26.26
CA THR A 718 5.18 -37.47 -27.62
C THR A 718 6.19 -37.06 -28.70
N ALA A 719 7.05 -36.08 -28.44
CA ALA A 719 8.15 -35.71 -29.32
C ALA A 719 9.17 -36.85 -29.46
N PHE A 720 9.64 -37.45 -28.36
CA PHE A 720 10.51 -38.63 -28.40
C PHE A 720 9.90 -39.76 -29.24
N PHE A 721 8.60 -40.05 -29.07
CA PHE A 721 7.93 -41.06 -29.89
C PHE A 721 7.83 -40.65 -31.37
N ARG A 722 7.44 -39.41 -31.66
CA ARG A 722 7.36 -38.84 -33.02
C ARG A 722 8.70 -38.95 -33.76
N HIS A 723 9.81 -38.64 -33.10
CA HIS A 723 11.14 -38.60 -33.73
C HIS A 723 11.91 -39.92 -33.68
N CYS A 724 11.85 -40.67 -32.58
CA CYS A 724 12.76 -41.81 -32.32
C CYS A 724 12.08 -43.18 -32.32
N VAL A 725 10.78 -43.27 -32.03
CA VAL A 725 10.07 -44.55 -31.86
C VAL A 725 9.17 -44.86 -33.06
N ASP A 726 9.21 -46.09 -33.53
CA ASP A 726 8.29 -46.63 -34.52
C ASP A 726 7.17 -47.40 -33.79
N THR A 727 5.96 -46.88 -33.87
CA THR A 727 4.75 -47.45 -33.29
C THR A 727 3.91 -48.23 -34.31
N THR A 728 4.42 -48.41 -35.54
CA THR A 728 3.69 -49.07 -36.64
C THR A 728 3.93 -50.58 -36.72
N ASN A 729 4.88 -51.12 -35.96
CA ASN A 729 5.18 -52.55 -35.90
C ASN A 729 4.54 -53.22 -34.67
N PRO A 730 3.46 -54.03 -34.83
CA PRO A 730 2.76 -54.67 -33.71
C PRO A 730 3.63 -55.67 -32.94
N ASP A 731 4.57 -56.32 -33.64
CA ASP A 731 5.47 -57.34 -33.09
C ASP A 731 6.75 -56.75 -32.48
N GLY A 732 6.85 -55.42 -32.41
CA GLY A 732 8.00 -54.72 -31.87
C GLY A 732 8.12 -54.85 -30.35
N ILE A 733 9.27 -55.30 -29.85
CA ILE A 733 9.52 -55.51 -28.41
C ILE A 733 10.77 -54.74 -27.97
N ILE A 734 10.61 -53.83 -27.01
CA ILE A 734 11.73 -53.13 -26.37
C ILE A 734 11.67 -53.23 -24.84
N ILE A 735 12.83 -53.45 -24.20
CA ILE A 735 12.94 -53.51 -22.74
C ILE A 735 12.64 -52.12 -22.16
N LYS A 736 11.82 -52.05 -21.10
CA LYS A 736 11.40 -50.76 -20.51
C LYS A 736 12.58 -49.88 -20.06
N ASP A 737 13.61 -50.50 -19.50
CA ASP A 737 14.86 -49.84 -19.11
C ASP A 737 15.60 -49.22 -20.29
N ASP A 738 15.63 -49.89 -21.44
CA ASP A 738 16.37 -49.40 -22.60
C ASP A 738 15.58 -48.31 -23.32
N LEU A 739 14.25 -48.41 -23.43
CA LEU A 739 13.42 -47.31 -23.94
C LEU A 739 13.56 -46.04 -23.09
N HIS A 740 13.59 -46.17 -21.74
CA HIS A 740 13.81 -45.01 -20.87
C HIS A 740 15.22 -44.43 -21.01
N LYS A 741 16.27 -45.25 -21.20
CA LYS A 741 17.61 -44.75 -21.53
C LYS A 741 17.64 -43.99 -22.86
N PHE A 742 16.97 -44.49 -23.90
CA PHE A 742 16.90 -43.80 -25.19
C PHE A 742 16.18 -42.45 -25.07
N TYR A 743 15.07 -42.39 -24.33
CA TYR A 743 14.40 -41.14 -23.99
C TYR A 743 15.30 -40.19 -23.18
N TYR A 744 16.01 -40.69 -22.16
CA TYR A 744 16.95 -39.89 -21.37
C TYR A 744 18.05 -39.25 -22.23
N GLN A 745 18.60 -39.99 -23.20
CA GLN A 745 19.59 -39.45 -24.13
C GLN A 745 18.97 -38.45 -25.13
N PHE A 746 17.74 -38.69 -25.60
CA PHE A 746 17.00 -37.73 -26.44
C PHE A 746 16.77 -36.40 -25.71
N CYS A 747 16.29 -36.45 -24.47
CA CYS A 747 16.12 -35.27 -23.61
C CYS A 747 17.45 -34.51 -23.45
N LYS A 748 18.54 -35.22 -23.11
CA LYS A 748 19.87 -34.61 -22.98
C LYS A 748 20.36 -33.96 -24.28
N MET A 749 20.11 -34.56 -25.44
CA MET A 749 20.46 -33.99 -26.76
C MET A 749 19.62 -32.77 -27.14
N LYS A 750 18.35 -32.73 -26.70
CA LYS A 750 17.40 -31.64 -27.00
C LYS A 750 17.38 -30.51 -25.96
N GLY A 751 18.08 -30.69 -24.83
CA GLY A 751 18.04 -29.77 -23.70
C GLY A 751 16.68 -29.78 -22.98
N PHE A 752 16.11 -30.96 -22.76
CA PHE A 752 14.96 -31.19 -21.87
C PHE A 752 15.44 -31.92 -20.62
N ALA A 753 14.89 -31.67 -19.43
CA ALA A 753 15.13 -32.57 -18.31
C ALA A 753 14.35 -33.89 -18.51
N PRO A 754 14.99 -35.06 -18.35
CA PRO A 754 14.33 -36.35 -18.51
C PRO A 754 13.53 -36.74 -17.25
N ILE A 755 12.24 -37.05 -17.43
CA ILE A 755 11.39 -37.51 -16.32
C ILE A 755 11.78 -38.91 -15.82
N LEU A 756 11.48 -39.19 -14.55
CA LEU A 756 11.73 -40.49 -13.92
C LEU A 756 11.01 -41.64 -14.64
N LYS A 757 11.65 -42.82 -14.67
CA LYS A 757 11.18 -44.03 -15.38
C LYS A 757 9.72 -44.41 -15.09
N GLN A 758 9.26 -44.19 -13.85
CA GLN A 758 7.88 -44.48 -13.44
C GLN A 758 6.88 -43.51 -14.08
N THR A 759 7.19 -42.21 -14.06
CA THR A 759 6.41 -41.15 -14.72
C THR A 759 6.41 -41.33 -16.23
N PHE A 760 7.59 -41.60 -16.83
CA PHE A 760 7.72 -41.96 -18.24
C PHE A 760 6.81 -43.15 -18.61
N SER A 761 6.86 -44.24 -17.83
CA SER A 761 6.03 -45.41 -18.11
C SER A 761 4.52 -45.11 -18.03
N LYS A 762 4.07 -44.28 -17.09
CA LYS A 762 2.67 -43.86 -17.00
C LYS A 762 2.25 -42.99 -18.18
N ASN A 763 3.04 -41.96 -18.51
CA ASN A 763 2.74 -41.00 -19.56
C ASN A 763 2.68 -41.65 -20.95
N ILE A 764 3.49 -42.68 -21.20
CA ILE A 764 3.49 -43.43 -22.46
C ILE A 764 2.15 -44.11 -22.73
N ILE A 765 1.59 -44.81 -21.74
CA ILE A 765 0.32 -45.57 -21.89
C ILE A 765 -0.83 -44.62 -22.21
N SER A 766 -0.85 -43.44 -21.58
CA SER A 766 -1.87 -42.42 -21.86
C SER A 766 -1.73 -41.74 -23.21
N SER A 767 -0.51 -41.65 -23.77
CA SER A 767 -0.24 -40.88 -24.99
C SER A 767 -0.16 -41.74 -26.26
N VAL A 768 0.03 -43.06 -26.16
CA VAL A 768 0.18 -43.95 -27.32
C VAL A 768 -0.69 -45.21 -27.15
N ALA A 769 -1.89 -45.18 -27.73
CA ALA A 769 -2.89 -46.24 -27.57
C ALA A 769 -2.52 -47.62 -28.12
N SER A 770 -1.47 -47.74 -28.96
CA SER A 770 -0.99 -49.02 -29.52
C SER A 770 -0.01 -49.77 -28.60
N LEU A 771 0.39 -49.17 -27.48
CA LEU A 771 1.38 -49.74 -26.57
C LEU A 771 0.75 -50.68 -25.53
N SER A 772 1.45 -51.79 -25.28
CA SER A 772 1.08 -52.75 -24.24
C SER A 772 2.29 -53.13 -23.37
N GLU A 773 2.02 -53.48 -22.11
CA GLU A 773 3.02 -53.94 -21.15
C GLU A 773 3.07 -55.47 -21.08
N GLY A 774 4.27 -56.04 -20.97
CA GLY A 774 4.39 -57.48 -20.80
C GLY A 774 5.74 -57.93 -20.25
N TYR A 775 5.75 -59.14 -19.70
CA TYR A 775 6.98 -59.87 -19.44
C TYR A 775 7.31 -60.76 -20.62
N ARG A 776 8.55 -60.68 -21.11
CA ARG A 776 9.10 -61.53 -22.17
C ARG A 776 10.40 -62.18 -21.70
N LYS A 777 10.70 -63.38 -22.22
CA LYS A 777 11.95 -64.08 -21.94
C LYS A 777 12.97 -63.65 -23.00
N ILE A 778 13.93 -62.85 -22.58
CA ILE A 778 14.95 -62.23 -23.43
C ILE A 778 16.32 -62.58 -22.85
N ASP A 779 17.23 -63.09 -23.67
CA ASP A 779 18.54 -63.64 -23.25
C ASP A 779 18.41 -64.63 -22.07
N GLY A 780 17.40 -65.51 -22.13
CA GLY A 780 17.07 -66.48 -21.09
C GLY A 780 16.50 -65.88 -19.78
N LYS A 781 16.39 -64.56 -19.65
CA LYS A 781 15.92 -63.85 -18.45
C LYS A 781 14.54 -63.24 -18.66
N ARG A 782 13.68 -63.28 -17.64
CA ARG A 782 12.39 -62.59 -17.66
C ARG A 782 12.63 -61.08 -17.56
N ARG A 783 12.27 -60.32 -18.60
CA ARG A 783 12.42 -58.86 -18.70
C ARG A 783 11.06 -58.19 -18.85
N HIS A 784 10.91 -57.01 -18.27
CA HIS A 784 9.73 -56.17 -18.44
C HIS A 784 9.90 -55.32 -19.71
N CYS A 785 8.95 -55.45 -20.63
CA CYS A 785 9.04 -54.91 -21.98
C CYS A 785 7.78 -54.13 -22.35
N TRP A 786 7.92 -53.26 -23.35
CA TRP A 786 6.84 -52.72 -24.15
C TRP A 786 6.66 -53.56 -25.41
N THR A 787 5.42 -53.79 -25.81
CA THR A 787 5.01 -54.45 -27.05
C THR A 787 4.27 -53.47 -27.98
N GLY A 788 4.47 -53.60 -29.29
CA GLY A 788 3.95 -52.69 -30.31
C GLY A 788 4.88 -51.53 -30.67
N VAL A 789 6.18 -51.62 -30.32
CA VAL A 789 7.15 -50.52 -30.53
C VAL A 789 8.57 -50.99 -30.87
N LEU A 790 9.21 -50.26 -31.77
CA LEU A 790 10.63 -50.36 -32.12
C LEU A 790 11.28 -48.97 -32.07
N MET A 791 12.61 -48.88 -32.12
CA MET A 791 13.28 -47.63 -32.50
C MET A 791 13.24 -47.48 -34.04
N LYS A 792 13.01 -46.28 -34.57
CA LYS A 792 12.94 -46.01 -36.01
C LYS A 792 14.25 -46.39 -36.72
N PRO A 793 14.23 -47.27 -37.76
CA PRO A 793 15.48 -47.79 -38.34
C PRO A 793 16.40 -46.76 -39.01
N ASP A 794 15.87 -45.73 -39.68
CA ASP A 794 16.71 -44.82 -40.48
C ASP A 794 16.11 -43.41 -40.69
N LYS A 795 16.06 -42.58 -39.62
CA LYS A 795 16.21 -41.11 -39.75
C LYS A 795 17.54 -40.59 -39.18
N ALA A 796 18.47 -41.50 -38.90
CA ALA A 796 19.80 -41.19 -38.38
C ALA A 796 20.79 -40.67 -39.45
N ARG A 797 20.34 -40.44 -40.71
CA ARG A 797 21.24 -40.21 -41.86
C ARG A 797 20.97 -38.99 -42.73
N ALA A 798 19.90 -38.21 -42.51
CA ALA A 798 19.57 -37.08 -43.38
C ALA A 798 19.10 -35.84 -42.60
N GLY A 799 19.81 -34.72 -42.79
CA GLY A 799 19.32 -33.36 -42.51
C GLY A 799 19.82 -32.67 -41.23
N CYS A 800 20.23 -33.40 -40.19
CA CYS A 800 20.62 -32.79 -38.92
C CYS A 800 22.15 -32.86 -38.70
N ALA A 801 22.84 -31.73 -38.88
CA ALA A 801 24.30 -31.63 -38.75
C ALA A 801 24.85 -31.98 -37.35
N THR A 802 24.00 -31.95 -36.31
CA THR A 802 24.38 -32.27 -34.92
C THR A 802 24.22 -33.76 -34.55
N CYS A 803 23.60 -34.59 -35.40
CA CYS A 803 23.36 -36.01 -35.10
C CYS A 803 24.56 -36.94 -35.34
N ALA A 804 25.65 -36.47 -35.95
CA ALA A 804 26.79 -37.32 -36.35
C ALA A 804 27.48 -38.04 -35.17
N GLY A 805 27.51 -37.43 -33.98
CA GLY A 805 28.09 -38.04 -32.77
C GLY A 805 27.33 -39.26 -32.25
N PHE A 806 26.05 -39.42 -32.56
CA PHE A 806 25.20 -40.50 -32.06
C PHE A 806 25.59 -41.88 -32.64
N ILE A 807 26.21 -41.93 -33.83
CA ILE A 807 26.44 -43.18 -34.57
C ILE A 807 27.81 -43.81 -34.26
N SER A 808 28.84 -43.04 -33.90
CA SER A 808 30.19 -43.60 -33.64
C SER A 808 30.17 -44.60 -32.48
N CYS A 809 29.38 -44.33 -31.43
CA CYS A 809 29.16 -45.22 -30.29
C CYS A 809 28.30 -46.47 -30.64
N MET A 810 27.50 -46.44 -31.72
CA MET A 810 26.70 -47.58 -32.19
C MET A 810 27.47 -48.58 -33.07
N SER A 811 28.79 -48.40 -33.22
CA SER A 811 29.64 -49.29 -34.03
C SER A 811 29.80 -50.71 -33.44
N SER A 812 29.52 -50.92 -32.14
CA SER A 812 29.49 -52.25 -31.51
C SER A 812 28.19 -53.03 -31.81
N ARG A 813 28.02 -53.42 -33.08
CA ARG A 813 26.86 -54.18 -33.59
C ARG A 813 26.73 -55.56 -32.91
N ARG A 814 25.76 -55.71 -31.99
CA ARG A 814 25.02 -56.97 -31.68
C ARG A 814 23.98 -56.86 -30.55
N LYS A 815 24.07 -55.86 -29.65
CA LYS A 815 23.24 -55.80 -28.42
C LYS A 815 21.92 -55.04 -28.50
N TYR A 816 21.65 -54.30 -29.57
CA TYR A 816 20.46 -53.45 -29.70
C TYR A 816 19.72 -53.65 -31.03
N ASN A 817 19.82 -54.85 -31.63
CA ASN A 817 18.79 -55.27 -32.57
C ASN A 817 17.51 -55.50 -31.76
N ILE A 818 16.52 -54.64 -31.97
CA ILE A 818 15.28 -54.64 -31.22
C ILE A 818 14.52 -55.93 -31.58
N TYR A 819 14.08 -56.68 -30.57
CA TYR A 819 13.57 -58.04 -30.72
C TYR A 819 12.32 -58.06 -31.60
N LYS A 820 12.32 -58.92 -32.62
CA LYS A 820 11.10 -59.27 -33.35
C LYS A 820 10.35 -60.35 -32.56
N GLY A 821 9.05 -60.50 -32.80
CA GLY A 821 8.22 -61.53 -32.15
C GLY A 821 8.77 -62.97 -32.26
N GLU A 822 9.61 -63.25 -33.26
CA GLU A 822 10.26 -64.54 -33.50
C GLU A 822 11.45 -64.82 -32.54
N ASP A 823 12.08 -63.78 -31.97
CA ASP A 823 13.28 -63.91 -31.11
C ASP A 823 12.94 -64.26 -29.64
N VAL A 824 11.67 -64.54 -29.31
CA VAL A 824 11.15 -64.52 -27.94
C VAL A 824 10.31 -65.75 -27.61
N GLU A 825 10.81 -66.61 -26.72
CA GLU A 825 10.08 -67.81 -26.26
C GLU A 825 8.79 -67.44 -25.48
N PRO A 826 7.63 -68.07 -25.78
CA PRO A 826 6.41 -67.93 -24.99
C PRO A 826 6.58 -68.53 -23.58
N ALA A 827 6.26 -67.75 -22.54
CA ALA A 827 6.18 -68.27 -21.18
C ALA A 827 4.82 -68.96 -20.95
N LEU A 828 4.85 -70.26 -20.65
CA LEU A 828 3.67 -71.08 -20.35
C LEU A 828 2.83 -70.50 -19.20
N LEU A 829 1.51 -70.48 -19.40
CA LEU A 829 0.52 -70.09 -18.40
C LEU A 829 0.42 -71.14 -17.29
N ALA A 830 0.36 -70.69 -16.04
CA ALA A 830 -0.05 -71.52 -14.91
C ALA A 830 -1.49 -71.16 -14.51
N GLN A 831 -2.40 -72.15 -14.53
CA GLN A 831 -3.71 -72.09 -13.87
C GLN A 831 -3.72 -73.10 -12.68
N PRO A 832 -4.84 -73.36 -11.96
CA PRO A 832 -4.87 -73.12 -10.52
C PRO A 832 -4.91 -74.42 -9.69
N ALA A 833 -4.67 -74.31 -8.38
CA ALA A 833 -4.90 -75.39 -7.42
C ALA A 833 -6.16 -75.11 -6.57
N ARG A 834 -7.03 -76.13 -6.48
CA ARG A 834 -8.21 -76.24 -5.61
C ARG A 834 -7.84 -76.87 -4.27
N GLU A 835 -8.36 -76.36 -3.15
CA GLU A 835 -9.49 -76.88 -2.33
C GLU A 835 -9.14 -78.03 -1.37
N ASP A 836 -9.65 -77.92 -0.14
CA ASP A 836 -10.11 -78.96 0.81
C ASP A 836 -10.38 -78.23 2.16
N GLU A 837 -11.60 -77.77 2.44
CA GLU A 837 -12.80 -78.49 2.94
C GLU A 837 -12.92 -78.54 4.48
N LYS A 838 -14.02 -77.94 5.02
CA LYS A 838 -14.90 -78.50 6.09
C LYS A 838 -16.10 -77.58 6.45
N ASN A 839 -17.22 -77.76 5.73
CA ASN A 839 -18.56 -78.18 6.20
C ASN A 839 -19.01 -77.97 7.69
N PRO A 840 -20.34 -77.93 8.01
CA PRO A 840 -21.42 -77.10 7.42
C PRO A 840 -22.56 -76.63 8.40
N GLU A 841 -23.53 -75.89 7.83
CA GLU A 841 -25.00 -75.91 8.09
C GLU A 841 -25.67 -75.43 9.41
N LYS A 842 -26.49 -74.36 9.25
CA LYS A 842 -27.93 -74.17 9.61
C LYS A 842 -28.21 -72.65 9.76
N GLY A 843 -29.34 -72.05 9.36
CA GLY A 843 -30.54 -72.54 8.66
C GLY A 843 -31.74 -71.59 8.88
N LEU A 844 -32.03 -70.73 7.89
CA LEU A 844 -33.36 -70.20 7.44
C LEU A 844 -34.57 -70.39 8.42
N LEU A 845 -35.31 -69.38 8.92
CA LEU A 845 -36.31 -68.45 8.29
C LEU A 845 -37.39 -68.13 9.38
N PRO A 846 -38.51 -67.37 9.17
CA PRO A 846 -38.79 -66.18 8.34
C PRO A 846 -39.68 -65.09 9.04
N THR A 847 -40.10 -64.06 8.27
CA THR A 847 -41.32 -63.20 8.42
C THR A 847 -41.47 -62.32 9.68
N SER A 848 -41.96 -61.07 9.64
CA SER A 848 -42.25 -60.08 8.55
C SER A 848 -42.52 -58.71 9.26
N SER A 849 -43.12 -57.63 8.75
CA SER A 849 -43.80 -57.22 7.49
C SER A 849 -44.11 -55.72 7.57
N VAL A 850 -44.13 -54.99 6.43
CA VAL A 850 -45.01 -53.83 6.11
C VAL A 850 -44.78 -52.55 6.96
N ASN A 851 -44.51 -51.35 6.42
CA ASN A 851 -44.41 -50.78 5.06
C ASN A 851 -43.74 -49.36 5.17
N GLU A 852 -43.60 -48.43 4.20
CA GLU A 852 -44.00 -48.28 2.78
C GLU A 852 -43.02 -47.31 2.03
N ASP A 853 -43.37 -46.89 0.81
CA ASP A 853 -43.02 -45.65 0.07
C ASP A 853 -41.57 -45.26 -0.34
N GLU A 854 -41.25 -45.70 -1.55
CA GLU A 854 -40.86 -44.92 -2.74
C GLU A 854 -39.59 -44.02 -2.85
N ASN A 855 -38.88 -44.33 -3.94
CA ASN A 855 -38.27 -43.45 -4.95
C ASN A 855 -36.78 -43.05 -4.93
N SER A 856 -36.06 -43.76 -5.80
CA SER A 856 -35.05 -43.28 -6.76
C SER A 856 -33.57 -43.21 -6.36
N SER A 857 -32.81 -43.87 -7.23
CA SER A 857 -31.37 -43.83 -7.48
C SER A 857 -30.59 -42.54 -7.15
N THR A 858 -29.40 -42.69 -6.57
CA THR A 858 -28.14 -42.42 -7.29
C THR A 858 -26.92 -43.05 -6.60
N VAL A 859 -25.92 -43.41 -7.40
CA VAL A 859 -24.59 -43.82 -6.91
C VAL A 859 -23.83 -42.56 -6.53
N HIS A 860 -23.54 -42.36 -5.24
CA HIS A 860 -22.68 -41.24 -4.83
C HIS A 860 -21.22 -41.53 -5.18
N GLU A 861 -20.69 -40.73 -6.11
CA GLU A 861 -19.27 -40.50 -6.26
C GLU A 861 -18.66 -40.06 -4.91
N ARG A 862 -17.47 -40.56 -4.58
CA ARG A 862 -16.74 -40.09 -3.39
C ARG A 862 -16.38 -38.62 -3.59
N SER A 863 -16.76 -37.76 -2.65
CA SER A 863 -16.51 -36.33 -2.74
C SER A 863 -15.00 -36.02 -2.85
N PRO A 864 -14.62 -34.89 -3.49
CA PRO A 864 -13.21 -34.47 -3.57
C PRO A 864 -12.51 -34.30 -2.21
N LEU A 865 -13.29 -34.12 -1.13
CA LEU A 865 -12.80 -33.91 0.23
C LEU A 865 -11.98 -35.12 0.74
N ALA A 866 -12.46 -36.34 0.49
CA ALA A 866 -11.85 -37.58 1.00
C ALA A 866 -10.42 -37.86 0.47
N ARG A 867 -9.99 -37.22 -0.62
CA ARG A 867 -8.60 -37.28 -1.11
C ARG A 867 -7.68 -36.26 -0.46
N ARG A 868 -8.20 -35.10 -0.01
CA ARG A 868 -7.41 -34.08 0.72
C ARG A 868 -7.04 -34.58 2.12
N THR A 869 -8.01 -35.13 2.85
CA THR A 869 -7.86 -35.56 4.25
C THR A 869 -6.73 -36.57 4.47
N SER A 870 -6.50 -37.50 3.53
CA SER A 870 -5.48 -38.54 3.69
C SER A 870 -4.03 -38.06 3.58
N LEU A 871 -3.76 -36.95 2.88
CA LEU A 871 -2.42 -36.37 2.78
C LEU A 871 -2.10 -35.56 4.05
N ILE A 872 -3.07 -34.73 4.46
CA ILE A 872 -3.02 -33.88 5.65
C ILE A 872 -2.75 -34.72 6.91
N ILE A 873 -3.41 -35.88 7.05
CA ILE A 873 -3.18 -36.80 8.17
C ILE A 873 -1.77 -37.44 8.13
N GLN A 874 -1.23 -37.76 6.95
CA GLN A 874 0.12 -38.35 6.85
C GLN A 874 1.21 -37.32 7.19
N GLU A 875 1.05 -36.07 6.76
CA GLU A 875 1.98 -34.97 7.06
C GLU A 875 1.97 -34.62 8.56
N LEU A 876 0.79 -34.63 9.20
CA LEU A 876 0.63 -34.46 10.64
C LEU A 876 1.35 -35.58 11.43
N ILE A 877 1.14 -36.85 11.05
CA ILE A 877 1.78 -38.01 11.69
C ILE A 877 3.31 -38.01 11.51
N SER A 878 3.82 -37.52 10.37
CA SER A 878 5.27 -37.35 10.15
C SER A 878 5.85 -36.31 11.09
N THR A 879 5.19 -35.15 11.21
CA THR A 879 5.66 -34.02 12.02
C THR A 879 5.71 -34.36 13.51
N ILE A 880 4.74 -35.14 14.02
CA ILE A 880 4.70 -35.61 15.41
C ILE A 880 5.88 -36.55 15.74
N LYS A 881 6.32 -37.37 14.78
CA LYS A 881 7.42 -38.33 14.98
C LYS A 881 8.80 -37.66 15.03
N ASP A 882 9.01 -36.58 14.28
CA ASP A 882 10.32 -35.93 14.18
C ASP A 882 10.62 -34.97 15.35
N GLN A 883 9.60 -34.51 16.10
CA GLN A 883 9.77 -33.49 17.16
C GLN A 883 9.61 -33.99 18.61
N GLY A 884 9.45 -35.30 18.84
CA GLY A 884 9.59 -35.88 20.18
C GLY A 884 8.52 -35.48 21.21
N HIS A 885 7.24 -35.71 20.88
CA HIS A 885 6.11 -35.77 21.83
C HIS A 885 5.87 -34.56 22.77
N VAL A 886 6.35 -33.34 22.43
CA VAL A 886 5.96 -32.11 23.14
C VAL A 886 5.53 -31.05 22.11
N ILE A 887 4.23 -30.74 22.07
CA ILE A 887 3.66 -29.71 21.20
C ILE A 887 2.76 -28.78 22.03
N PRO A 888 3.20 -27.56 22.36
CA PRO A 888 2.33 -26.48 22.76
C PRO A 888 1.74 -25.78 21.52
N GLU A 889 0.42 -25.52 21.53
CA GLU A 889 -0.27 -24.52 20.70
C GLU A 889 -0.33 -24.72 19.16
N TRP A 890 -0.97 -25.79 18.66
CA TRP A 890 -1.52 -25.81 17.29
C TRP A 890 -3.01 -26.17 17.29
N PRO A 891 -3.90 -25.23 16.90
CA PRO A 891 -4.76 -25.52 15.74
C PRO A 891 -4.75 -24.45 14.63
N ALA A 892 -4.53 -23.17 14.94
CA ALA A 892 -4.81 -22.06 14.01
C ALA A 892 -3.97 -22.10 12.72
N LEU A 893 -2.64 -22.14 12.86
CA LEU A 893 -1.69 -22.11 11.74
C LEU A 893 -1.80 -23.31 10.78
N PHE A 894 -2.35 -24.45 11.23
CA PHE A 894 -2.61 -25.60 10.37
C PHE A 894 -3.79 -25.35 9.45
N LEU A 895 -4.90 -24.88 10.02
CA LEU A 895 -6.14 -24.65 9.31
C LEU A 895 -6.00 -23.51 8.29
N GLU A 896 -5.23 -22.49 8.65
CA GLU A 896 -4.87 -21.37 7.79
C GLU A 896 -4.00 -21.81 6.59
N ARG A 897 -3.00 -22.66 6.81
CA ARG A 897 -2.09 -23.15 5.75
C ARG A 897 -2.77 -23.99 4.67
N TYR A 898 -3.82 -24.74 5.01
CA TYR A 898 -4.54 -25.63 4.08
C TYR A 898 -5.97 -25.15 3.75
N GLN A 899 -6.38 -23.96 4.22
CA GLN A 899 -7.71 -23.37 4.02
C GLN A 899 -8.87 -24.29 4.45
N ILE A 900 -8.76 -24.91 5.63
CA ILE A 900 -9.77 -25.84 6.17
C ILE A 900 -10.70 -25.07 7.10
N SER A 901 -11.98 -25.01 6.77
CA SER A 901 -12.98 -24.34 7.62
C SER A 901 -13.27 -25.14 8.90
N HIS A 902 -13.73 -24.45 9.95
CA HIS A 902 -14.05 -25.10 11.24
C HIS A 902 -15.12 -26.20 11.09
N GLY A 903 -16.06 -26.05 10.15
CA GLY A 903 -17.06 -27.06 9.83
C GLY A 903 -16.49 -28.32 9.15
N GLU A 904 -15.47 -28.16 8.30
CA GLU A 904 -14.74 -29.30 7.71
C GLU A 904 -13.94 -30.07 8.76
N VAL A 905 -13.35 -29.39 9.76
CA VAL A 905 -12.68 -30.04 10.89
C VAL A 905 -13.66 -30.94 11.66
N VAL A 906 -14.85 -30.44 11.99
CA VAL A 906 -15.89 -31.23 12.67
C VAL A 906 -16.31 -32.45 11.83
N SER A 907 -16.48 -32.29 10.52
CA SER A 907 -16.78 -33.39 9.61
C SER A 907 -15.66 -34.45 9.59
N ILE A 908 -14.40 -34.02 9.61
CA ILE A 908 -13.23 -34.91 9.61
C ILE A 908 -13.14 -35.71 10.92
N VAL A 909 -13.37 -35.10 12.10
CA VAL A 909 -13.30 -35.88 13.35
C VAL A 909 -14.47 -36.85 13.52
N GLU A 910 -15.66 -36.53 13.00
CA GLU A 910 -16.77 -37.49 12.94
C GLU A 910 -16.48 -38.66 12.01
N GLU A 911 -15.92 -38.42 10.81
CA GLU A 911 -15.46 -39.50 9.93
C GLU A 911 -14.39 -40.39 10.61
N LEU A 912 -13.47 -39.81 11.39
CA LEU A 912 -12.44 -40.56 12.12
C LEU A 912 -12.99 -41.37 13.31
N LYS A 913 -14.03 -40.88 14.01
CA LYS A 913 -14.77 -41.65 15.02
C LYS A 913 -15.48 -42.85 14.37
N VAL A 914 -16.22 -42.62 13.28
CA VAL A 914 -16.94 -43.66 12.53
C VAL A 914 -15.98 -44.70 11.94
N ALA A 915 -14.79 -44.28 11.49
CA ALA A 915 -13.75 -45.17 10.98
C ALA A 915 -12.94 -45.92 12.08
N GLY A 916 -13.27 -45.72 13.36
CA GLY A 916 -12.56 -46.36 14.48
C GLY A 916 -11.09 -45.95 14.61
N LYS A 917 -10.75 -44.72 14.20
CA LYS A 917 -9.39 -44.16 14.23
C LYS A 917 -9.10 -43.26 15.42
N LEU A 918 -10.12 -42.97 16.22
CA LEU A 918 -10.01 -42.30 17.51
C LEU A 918 -10.56 -43.24 18.60
N VAL A 919 -9.89 -43.28 19.75
CA VAL A 919 -10.31 -44.02 20.94
C VAL A 919 -10.92 -43.02 21.92
N LYS A 920 -12.03 -43.39 22.56
CA LYS A 920 -12.65 -42.55 23.59
C LYS A 920 -11.99 -42.82 24.95
N ARG A 921 -11.57 -41.76 25.62
CA ARG A 921 -10.98 -41.77 26.96
C ARG A 921 -12.05 -41.81 28.05
N ASP A 922 -11.64 -42.17 29.26
CA ASP A 922 -12.52 -42.26 30.44
C ASP A 922 -13.06 -40.89 30.92
N ASP A 923 -12.37 -39.79 30.55
CA ASP A 923 -12.81 -38.40 30.79
C ASP A 923 -13.88 -37.93 29.78
N GLY A 924 -14.11 -38.68 28.70
CA GLY A 924 -15.12 -38.43 27.69
C GLY A 924 -14.58 -37.91 26.35
N ASP A 925 -13.32 -37.49 26.30
CA ASP A 925 -12.66 -36.97 25.10
C ASP A 925 -12.17 -38.09 24.16
N TRP A 926 -11.70 -37.71 22.96
CA TRP A 926 -11.27 -38.63 21.91
C TRP A 926 -9.82 -38.37 21.49
N GLU A 927 -8.99 -39.41 21.50
CA GLU A 927 -7.57 -39.35 21.13
C GLU A 927 -7.23 -40.32 19.99
N ALA A 928 -6.17 -40.01 19.23
CA ALA A 928 -5.65 -40.93 18.22
C ALA A 928 -4.68 -41.93 18.88
N PRO A 929 -4.70 -43.23 18.49
CA PRO A 929 -3.79 -44.21 19.09
C PRO A 929 -2.36 -44.05 18.56
N GLY A 930 -1.47 -43.51 19.39
CA GLY A 930 -0.02 -43.35 19.12
C GLY A 930 0.56 -42.08 19.74
#